data_AF-A0A935D7M3-F1
#
_entry.id   AF-A0A935D7M3-F1
#
_cell.length_a   1.000
_cell.length_b   1.000
_cell.length_c   1.000
_cell.angle_alpha   90.00
_cell.angle_beta   90.00
_cell.angle_gamma   90.00
#
_symmetry.space_group_name_H-M   'P 1'
#
loop_
_entity.id
_entity.type
_entity.pdbx_description
1 polymer ?
#
loop_
_entity_poly.entity_id
_entity_poly.type
_entity_poly.pdbx_seq_one_letter_code
_entity_poly.pdbx_strand_id
1 'polypeptide(L)'
;MRSLVVLIALLAHAFLFAQVDTATVPFSENGWSLSPHGTIRVLLIFAEIEYDKTPSDDPNPGGSDHWPKGKLPVWKDDVFDPQLSRAPIAMVSRYYHDISLGQFEVLGDYIDEIVTIKEGENPSIKNVFGLGTLAVKELGSRNGLKTHHNLSISDFDLWKRGGKPGLPKEAGPDDPHSYDHVMVIVRNSRLTHGQGSVDSGSPGKLVGYESDSQSRFGGMNALPFEILKHEFNHLLLGGNNFHSGGGNAPMFQSYFMSLQGGWSMMGAANSSLLTACAWDRDRLGWRAKDGCSRINARDANSNCVNGDLDPLNGDTGVYVIRDFVTTGDALRIKMPYLNTNEYPQFLWLENHQGWKNNGSPTDRFHFEKDMPCVQGVVPGIFAVMQVDREEKSGKEIYRGEADYLRALPASGFYDMYLRGDTVRFECLWPANTTPLIVKDGLANPLSGASELEAPLFDTRGADVLMRSKDGIVPKVEVRNGNYIDEAMFYGHARQIFTVNGNRELGLGTNPPLANMLTLTSSSGKTKYNGSPPDNRVVHLTGINVELTEQRTDGSIVLQVRNDMTLVDQDVRWCGDSIVLHTPVDTNNYALHIAEGRSVTIDRSRTPTRIADPDTVRNERFFSKRTTFVIESGAHVLIDDNAELNVTGGSVLHVMPGCVIDLSASAKFSSDKDSRIVLHGDAIVNGTAKQLKDLCKEGRSERVP
;
A
#
# COMPACT_ATOMS: atom_id res chain seq x y z
N MET A 1 5.70 46.85 36.52
CA MET A 1 4.57 46.70 35.57
C MET A 1 4.95 46.12 34.20
N ARG A 2 6.20 46.26 33.70
CA ARG A 2 6.59 45.65 32.41
C ARG A 2 6.89 44.13 32.45
N SER A 3 7.25 43.59 33.60
CA SER A 3 7.61 42.16 33.73
C SER A 3 6.40 41.21 33.90
N LEU A 4 5.21 41.73 34.22
CA LEU A 4 4.00 40.90 34.41
C LEU A 4 3.26 40.64 33.09
N VAL A 5 3.42 41.52 32.09
CA VAL A 5 2.77 41.40 30.78
C VAL A 5 3.46 40.36 29.89
N VAL A 6 4.78 40.17 30.04
CA VAL A 6 5.55 39.15 29.29
C VAL A 6 5.28 37.73 29.80
N LEU A 7 4.99 37.56 31.10
CA LEU A 7 4.69 36.24 31.69
C LEU A 7 3.29 35.73 31.28
N ILE A 8 2.32 36.63 31.08
CA ILE A 8 0.97 36.27 30.62
C ILE A 8 0.97 35.97 29.11
N ALA A 9 1.82 36.63 28.32
CA ALA A 9 1.98 36.33 26.88
C ALA A 9 2.69 34.98 26.63
N LEU A 10 3.59 34.56 27.51
CA LEU A 10 4.27 33.26 27.44
C LEU A 10 3.40 32.09 27.94
N LEU A 11 2.46 32.33 28.87
CA LEU A 11 1.49 31.32 29.30
C LEU A 11 0.35 31.11 28.29
N ALA A 12 0.11 32.07 27.39
CA ALA A 12 -0.92 31.95 26.35
C ALA A 12 -0.47 31.13 25.12
N HIS A 13 0.83 30.87 24.95
CA HIS A 13 1.35 30.06 23.84
C HIS A 13 1.50 28.57 24.17
N ALA A 14 1.33 28.17 25.43
CA ALA A 14 1.47 26.78 25.86
C ALA A 14 0.15 25.97 25.85
N PHE A 15 -0.98 26.59 25.49
CA PHE A 15 -2.31 25.96 25.54
C PHE A 15 -3.17 26.17 24.28
N LEU A 16 -2.54 26.27 23.11
CA LEU A 16 -3.23 26.29 21.82
C LEU A 16 -2.85 25.09 20.95
N PHE A 17 -2.83 23.89 21.52
CA PHE A 17 -3.34 22.75 20.78
C PHE A 17 -4.84 22.76 21.04
N ALA A 18 -5.59 23.40 20.13
CA ALA A 18 -7.04 23.22 20.12
C ALA A 18 -7.29 21.71 20.07
N GLN A 19 -7.79 21.17 21.19
CA GLN A 19 -8.32 19.83 21.23
C GLN A 19 -9.42 19.83 20.15
N VAL A 20 -9.16 19.13 19.04
CA VAL A 20 -10.21 18.88 18.04
C VAL A 20 -11.39 18.35 18.85
N ASP A 21 -12.58 18.92 18.68
CA ASP A 21 -13.79 18.54 19.41
C ASP A 21 -14.24 17.13 18.96
N THR A 22 -13.46 16.12 19.34
CA THR A 22 -13.64 14.71 18.98
C THR A 22 -14.81 14.09 19.72
N ALA A 23 -15.41 14.81 20.69
CA ALA A 23 -16.60 14.35 21.39
C ALA A 23 -17.83 14.28 20.47
N THR A 24 -17.85 15.06 19.39
CA THR A 24 -19.00 15.10 18.46
C THR A 24 -18.63 14.94 16.99
N VAL A 25 -17.38 15.20 16.61
CA VAL A 25 -16.89 15.03 15.23
C VAL A 25 -16.13 13.70 15.13
N PRO A 26 -16.50 12.79 14.21
CA PRO A 26 -15.75 11.56 14.01
C PRO A 26 -14.30 11.84 13.65
N PHE A 27 -13.40 11.10 14.29
CA PHE A 27 -11.96 11.16 14.11
C PHE A 27 -11.39 9.73 14.03
N SER A 28 -10.55 9.47 13.03
CA SER A 28 -10.12 8.13 12.68
C SER A 28 -9.30 7.43 13.75
N GLU A 29 -8.56 8.20 14.57
CA GLU A 29 -7.77 7.67 15.67
C GLU A 29 -8.65 7.01 16.76
N ASN A 30 -9.97 7.24 16.75
CA ASN A 30 -10.92 6.58 17.66
C ASN A 30 -11.45 5.23 17.13
N GLY A 31 -10.97 4.78 15.97
CA GLY A 31 -11.35 3.53 15.32
C GLY A 31 -12.81 3.47 14.83
N TRP A 32 -13.11 2.42 14.07
CA TRP A 32 -14.43 2.22 13.46
C TRP A 32 -15.44 1.66 14.48
N SER A 33 -15.47 0.33 14.65
CA SER A 33 -16.35 -0.34 15.61
C SER A 33 -15.68 -0.50 16.96
N LEU A 34 -14.39 -0.85 16.99
CA LEU A 34 -13.61 -1.04 18.20
C LEU A 34 -12.66 0.13 18.45
N SER A 35 -12.21 0.25 19.70
CA SER A 35 -11.09 1.14 20.05
C SER A 35 -9.81 0.56 19.46
N PRO A 36 -8.97 1.35 18.77
CA PRO A 36 -7.63 0.94 18.38
C PRO A 36 -6.61 1.25 19.48
N HIS A 37 -7.04 1.54 20.70
CA HIS A 37 -6.19 1.90 21.84
C HIS A 37 -6.57 1.10 23.07
N GLY A 38 -5.63 0.94 24.01
CA GLY A 38 -5.84 0.22 25.25
C GLY A 38 -5.79 -1.29 25.07
N THR A 39 -6.57 -2.02 25.86
CA THR A 39 -6.59 -3.48 25.83
C THR A 39 -7.97 -3.99 25.47
N ILE A 40 -8.03 -4.94 24.55
CA ILE A 40 -9.23 -5.74 24.28
C ILE A 40 -8.88 -7.21 24.53
N ARG A 41 -9.83 -7.99 25.04
CA ARG A 41 -9.66 -9.44 25.21
C ARG A 41 -10.69 -10.21 24.39
N VAL A 42 -10.19 -11.03 23.48
CA VAL A 42 -10.99 -11.87 22.59
C VAL A 42 -11.34 -13.19 23.28
N LEU A 43 -12.62 -13.55 23.32
CA LEU A 43 -12.99 -14.94 23.61
C LEU A 43 -12.94 -15.78 22.34
N LEU A 44 -12.06 -16.78 22.34
CA LEU A 44 -11.82 -17.65 21.20
C LEU A 44 -12.56 -18.99 21.34
N ILE A 45 -13.29 -19.37 20.30
CA ILE A 45 -14.02 -20.63 20.22
C ILE A 45 -13.46 -21.45 19.07
N PHE A 46 -12.94 -22.63 19.39
CA PHE A 46 -12.59 -23.63 18.40
C PHE A 46 -13.77 -24.56 18.15
N ALA A 47 -14.20 -24.67 16.90
CA ALA A 47 -15.33 -25.49 16.52
C ALA A 47 -14.98 -26.52 15.43
N GLU A 48 -15.71 -27.63 15.41
CA GLU A 48 -15.75 -28.56 14.29
C GLU A 48 -17.19 -28.91 13.92
N ILE A 49 -17.37 -29.29 12.66
CA ILE A 49 -18.64 -29.77 12.14
C ILE A 49 -18.64 -31.30 12.16
N GLU A 50 -19.65 -31.89 12.79
CA GLU A 50 -19.96 -33.31 12.66
C GLU A 50 -20.94 -33.49 11.48
N TYR A 51 -20.40 -33.90 10.33
CA TYR A 51 -21.16 -34.20 9.11
C TYR A 51 -21.88 -35.57 9.23
N ASP A 52 -22.82 -35.70 10.17
CA ASP A 52 -23.55 -36.95 10.45
C ASP A 52 -24.55 -37.33 9.35
N LYS A 53 -24.98 -36.36 8.51
CA LYS A 53 -25.90 -36.62 7.39
C LYS A 53 -25.19 -36.75 6.06
N THR A 54 -24.15 -35.94 5.83
CA THR A 54 -23.38 -35.92 4.59
C THR A 54 -21.87 -36.06 4.85
N PRO A 55 -21.37 -37.23 5.31
CA PRO A 55 -19.95 -37.41 5.61
C PRO A 55 -19.01 -37.08 4.44
N SER A 56 -19.48 -37.21 3.19
CA SER A 56 -18.74 -36.84 1.98
C SER A 56 -18.52 -35.34 1.80
N ASP A 57 -19.30 -34.50 2.47
CA ASP A 57 -19.17 -33.04 2.41
C ASP A 57 -18.11 -32.52 3.41
N ASP A 58 -17.54 -33.38 4.27
CA ASP A 58 -16.47 -33.01 5.20
C ASP A 58 -15.17 -32.74 4.42
N PRO A 59 -14.66 -31.50 4.39
CA PRO A 59 -13.44 -31.18 3.65
C PRO A 59 -12.18 -31.71 4.33
N ASN A 60 -12.27 -32.14 5.60
CA ASN A 60 -11.14 -32.67 6.38
C ASN A 60 -11.61 -33.82 7.30
N PRO A 61 -12.01 -34.98 6.74
CA PRO A 61 -12.73 -36.04 7.48
C PRO A 61 -11.89 -36.76 8.53
N GLY A 62 -10.56 -36.81 8.33
CA GLY A 62 -9.60 -37.42 9.27
C GLY A 62 -9.00 -36.43 10.27
N GLY A 63 -9.20 -35.13 10.08
CA GLY A 63 -8.35 -34.12 10.71
C GLY A 63 -6.96 -34.06 10.09
N SER A 64 -6.12 -33.20 10.65
CA SER A 64 -4.74 -32.98 10.21
C SER A 64 -3.80 -32.96 11.41
N ASP A 65 -2.49 -33.03 11.16
CA ASP A 65 -1.48 -33.03 12.23
C ASP A 65 -1.55 -31.77 13.10
N HIS A 66 -1.85 -30.61 12.49
CA HIS A 66 -2.01 -29.34 13.20
C HIS A 66 -3.38 -29.15 13.84
N TRP A 67 -4.40 -29.91 13.41
CA TRP A 67 -5.74 -29.88 14.00
C TRP A 67 -6.43 -31.24 13.92
N PRO A 68 -6.16 -32.14 14.88
CA PRO A 68 -6.75 -33.46 14.91
C PRO A 68 -8.27 -33.39 15.13
N LYS A 69 -9.00 -34.33 14.53
CA LYS A 69 -10.46 -34.45 14.71
C LYS A 69 -10.84 -34.63 16.18
N GLY A 70 -11.88 -33.93 16.63
CA GLY A 70 -12.36 -34.00 18.01
C GLY A 70 -11.42 -33.39 19.06
N LYS A 71 -10.39 -32.63 18.65
CA LYS A 71 -9.42 -32.01 19.55
C LYS A 71 -9.23 -30.54 19.20
N LEU A 72 -8.78 -29.75 20.18
CA LEU A 72 -8.29 -28.39 19.93
C LEU A 72 -7.04 -28.42 19.02
N PRO A 73 -6.79 -27.36 18.22
CA PRO A 73 -5.61 -27.30 17.38
C PRO A 73 -4.33 -27.26 18.23
N VAL A 74 -3.22 -27.75 17.66
CA VAL A 74 -1.94 -27.81 18.39
C VAL A 74 -1.38 -26.42 18.69
N TRP A 75 -1.73 -25.43 17.87
CA TRP A 75 -1.31 -24.03 17.94
C TRP A 75 -2.28 -23.13 18.74
N LYS A 76 -3.26 -23.69 19.45
CA LYS A 76 -4.28 -22.91 20.19
C LYS A 76 -3.71 -21.88 21.16
N ASP A 77 -2.54 -22.18 21.75
CA ASP A 77 -1.84 -21.32 22.70
C ASP A 77 -0.95 -20.26 22.01
N ASP A 78 -0.75 -20.39 20.69
CA ASP A 78 0.05 -19.46 19.88
C ASP A 78 -0.78 -18.29 19.31
N VAL A 79 -2.11 -18.28 19.51
CA VAL A 79 -2.99 -17.26 18.92
C VAL A 79 -2.91 -15.95 19.71
N PHE A 80 -3.19 -16.01 21.01
CA PHE A 80 -3.25 -14.86 21.90
C PHE A 80 -2.55 -15.13 23.23
N ASP A 81 -1.92 -14.10 23.78
CA ASP A 81 -1.48 -14.09 25.16
C ASP A 81 -2.72 -13.85 26.07
N PRO A 82 -2.90 -14.60 27.16
CA PRO A 82 -4.05 -14.42 28.06
C PRO A 82 -3.92 -13.18 28.96
N GLN A 83 -2.69 -12.72 29.18
CA GLN A 83 -2.35 -11.64 30.09
C GLN A 83 -1.39 -10.65 29.43
N LEU A 84 -1.45 -9.40 29.88
CA LEU A 84 -0.52 -8.37 29.44
C LEU A 84 0.92 -8.77 29.75
N SER A 85 1.78 -8.65 28.75
CA SER A 85 3.22 -8.87 28.85
C SER A 85 3.95 -7.70 28.20
N ARG A 86 5.16 -7.39 28.68
CA ARG A 86 6.06 -6.44 28.01
C ARG A 86 6.66 -7.01 26.72
N ALA A 87 6.66 -8.32 26.59
CA ALA A 87 7.12 -9.06 25.43
C ALA A 87 6.07 -10.14 25.14
N PRO A 88 4.94 -9.79 24.49
CA PRO A 88 3.96 -10.77 24.06
C PRO A 88 4.62 -11.77 23.10
N ILE A 89 4.21 -13.03 23.18
CA ILE A 89 4.81 -14.13 22.42
C ILE A 89 3.82 -14.78 21.46
N ALA A 90 2.52 -14.67 21.74
CA ALA A 90 1.50 -15.19 20.85
C ALA A 90 1.36 -14.30 19.61
N MET A 91 1.06 -14.91 18.47
CA MET A 91 1.18 -14.27 17.15
C MET A 91 0.34 -12.99 17.04
N VAL A 92 -0.94 -13.04 17.43
CA VAL A 92 -1.86 -11.90 17.27
C VAL A 92 -1.55 -10.81 18.30
N SER A 93 -1.33 -11.20 19.56
CA SER A 93 -0.96 -10.27 20.63
C SER A 93 0.34 -9.54 20.30
N ARG A 94 1.36 -10.27 19.82
CA ARG A 94 2.63 -9.66 19.42
C ARG A 94 2.48 -8.76 18.21
N TYR A 95 1.70 -9.16 17.21
CA TYR A 95 1.43 -8.33 16.04
C TYR A 95 0.88 -6.95 16.43
N TYR A 96 -0.22 -6.90 17.18
CA TYR A 96 -0.84 -5.63 17.56
C TYR A 96 0.03 -4.80 18.50
N HIS A 97 0.78 -5.45 19.40
CA HIS A 97 1.76 -4.76 20.23
C HIS A 97 2.84 -4.07 19.38
N ASP A 98 3.44 -4.77 18.42
CA ASP A 98 4.51 -4.23 17.57
C ASP A 98 4.03 -3.09 16.69
N ILE A 99 2.95 -3.31 15.93
CA ILE A 99 2.46 -2.30 15.00
C ILE A 99 1.86 -1.09 15.70
N SER A 100 1.41 -1.20 16.95
CA SER A 100 0.89 -0.07 17.73
C SER A 100 1.92 0.56 18.66
N LEU A 101 3.14 0.03 18.73
CA LEU A 101 4.17 0.43 19.71
C LEU A 101 3.66 0.32 21.17
N GLY A 102 2.87 -0.72 21.44
CA GLY A 102 2.23 -0.99 22.73
C GLY A 102 1.10 -0.03 23.09
N GLN A 103 0.53 0.69 22.13
CA GLN A 103 -0.68 1.50 22.35
C GLN A 103 -1.97 0.66 22.30
N PHE A 104 -1.91 -0.49 21.64
CA PHE A 104 -3.03 -1.41 21.49
C PHE A 104 -2.60 -2.85 21.78
N GLU A 105 -3.25 -3.45 22.76
CA GLU A 105 -2.99 -4.81 23.22
C GLU A 105 -4.22 -5.67 22.93
N VAL A 106 -4.04 -6.70 22.10
CA VAL A 106 -5.09 -7.69 21.81
C VAL A 106 -4.73 -8.97 22.52
N LEU A 107 -5.44 -9.25 23.61
CA LEU A 107 -5.31 -10.48 24.38
C LEU A 107 -6.42 -11.45 24.02
N GLY A 108 -6.34 -12.66 24.53
CA GLY A 108 -7.40 -13.64 24.34
C GLY A 108 -7.23 -14.88 25.17
N ASP A 109 -8.34 -15.60 25.34
CA ASP A 109 -8.36 -16.93 25.93
C ASP A 109 -9.43 -17.76 25.23
N TYR A 110 -9.33 -19.07 25.29
CA TYR A 110 -10.20 -19.98 24.56
C TYR A 110 -11.03 -20.87 25.47
N ILE A 111 -12.16 -21.34 24.94
CA ILE A 111 -12.95 -22.40 25.58
C ILE A 111 -12.12 -23.69 25.58
N ASP A 112 -11.88 -24.26 26.76
CA ASP A 112 -10.95 -25.38 27.03
C ASP A 112 -11.37 -26.73 26.40
N GLU A 113 -12.35 -26.70 25.50
CA GLU A 113 -12.81 -27.85 24.73
C GLU A 113 -13.31 -27.43 23.36
N ILE A 114 -13.25 -28.37 22.41
CA ILE A 114 -13.79 -28.14 21.08
C ILE A 114 -15.33 -28.12 21.10
N VAL A 115 -15.91 -27.22 20.32
CA VAL A 115 -17.36 -27.15 20.10
C VAL A 115 -17.73 -27.96 18.87
N THR A 116 -18.50 -29.02 19.06
CA THR A 116 -19.01 -29.85 17.95
C THR A 116 -20.38 -29.35 17.50
N ILE A 117 -20.48 -28.92 16.25
CA ILE A 117 -21.73 -28.50 15.60
C ILE A 117 -22.24 -29.67 14.76
N LYS A 118 -23.39 -30.24 15.13
CA LYS A 118 -23.98 -31.36 14.39
C LYS A 118 -24.78 -30.89 13.19
N GLU A 119 -24.50 -31.45 12.01
CA GLU A 119 -25.23 -31.15 10.77
C GLU A 119 -26.73 -31.48 10.90
N GLY A 120 -27.05 -32.64 11.48
CA GLY A 120 -28.42 -33.11 11.67
C GLY A 120 -29.29 -32.22 12.55
N GLU A 121 -28.69 -31.40 13.41
CA GLU A 121 -29.37 -30.47 14.32
C GLU A 121 -29.40 -29.03 13.77
N ASN A 122 -28.59 -28.75 12.76
CA ASN A 122 -28.36 -27.41 12.23
C ASN A 122 -28.39 -27.42 10.69
N PRO A 123 -29.58 -27.42 10.04
CA PRO A 123 -29.69 -27.49 8.58
C PRO A 123 -29.07 -26.29 7.84
N SER A 124 -28.81 -25.17 8.53
CA SER A 124 -28.17 -23.98 8.00
C SER A 124 -26.63 -24.03 7.99
N ILE A 125 -26.01 -25.15 8.37
CA ILE A 125 -24.56 -25.30 8.50
C ILE A 125 -23.78 -25.04 7.20
N LYS A 126 -24.45 -25.14 6.04
CA LYS A 126 -23.87 -24.82 4.73
C LYS A 126 -23.71 -23.31 4.51
N ASN A 127 -24.37 -22.48 5.31
CA ASN A 127 -24.17 -21.03 5.32
C ASN A 127 -23.00 -20.65 6.24
N VAL A 128 -21.86 -20.37 5.62
CA VAL A 128 -20.60 -20.01 6.31
C VAL A 128 -20.73 -18.80 7.23
N PHE A 129 -21.60 -17.85 6.91
CA PHE A 129 -21.81 -16.65 7.75
C PHE A 129 -22.57 -16.96 9.04
N GLY A 130 -23.29 -18.08 9.11
CA GLY A 130 -24.02 -18.51 10.30
C GLY A 130 -23.20 -19.32 11.29
N LEU A 131 -21.96 -19.70 10.97
CA LEU A 131 -21.15 -20.60 11.79
C LEU A 131 -20.86 -20.03 13.19
N GLY A 132 -20.67 -18.72 13.30
CA GLY A 132 -20.50 -18.04 14.60
C GLY A 132 -21.72 -18.21 15.50
N THR A 133 -22.92 -17.97 14.97
CA THR A 133 -24.19 -18.17 15.68
C THR A 133 -24.40 -19.61 16.09
N LEU A 134 -24.03 -20.58 15.25
CA LEU A 134 -24.15 -22.00 15.58
C LEU A 134 -23.21 -22.37 16.74
N ALA A 135 -21.94 -21.98 16.68
CA ALA A 135 -20.99 -22.26 17.76
C ALA A 135 -21.43 -21.63 19.09
N VAL A 136 -21.90 -20.39 19.07
CA VAL A 136 -22.43 -19.69 20.25
C VAL A 136 -23.69 -20.36 20.79
N LYS A 137 -24.60 -20.81 19.92
CA LYS A 137 -25.81 -21.53 20.32
C LYS A 137 -25.49 -22.84 21.06
N GLU A 138 -24.52 -23.61 20.58
CA GLU A 138 -24.10 -24.86 21.24
C GLU A 138 -23.55 -24.57 22.66
N LEU A 139 -22.72 -23.54 22.79
CA LEU A 139 -22.15 -23.12 24.07
C LEU A 139 -23.16 -22.47 25.02
N GLY A 140 -24.16 -21.75 24.48
CA GLY A 140 -25.18 -21.03 25.26
C GLY A 140 -26.05 -21.93 26.13
N SER A 141 -26.08 -23.24 25.85
CA SER A 141 -26.79 -24.25 26.65
C SER A 141 -26.03 -24.68 27.93
N ARG A 142 -24.79 -24.24 28.11
CA ARG A 142 -23.90 -24.70 29.18
C ARG A 142 -24.03 -23.86 30.46
N ASN A 143 -23.70 -24.48 31.59
CA ASN A 143 -23.67 -23.82 32.90
C ASN A 143 -22.33 -23.10 33.11
N GLY A 144 -22.30 -21.80 32.81
CA GLY A 144 -21.15 -20.94 33.09
C GLY A 144 -20.07 -20.96 32.00
N LEU A 145 -19.21 -19.94 32.06
CA LEU A 145 -18.07 -19.79 31.15
C LEU A 145 -16.89 -20.56 31.73
N LYS A 146 -16.29 -21.46 30.93
CA LYS A 146 -15.07 -22.20 31.27
C LYS A 146 -14.03 -21.99 30.18
N THR A 147 -13.03 -21.19 30.50
CA THR A 147 -11.89 -20.89 29.63
C THR A 147 -10.63 -21.61 30.12
N HIS A 148 -9.62 -21.73 29.27
CA HIS A 148 -8.39 -22.45 29.60
C HIS A 148 -7.65 -21.84 30.81
N HIS A 149 -7.65 -20.51 30.92
CA HIS A 149 -6.96 -19.80 32.01
C HIS A 149 -7.89 -19.37 33.15
N ASN A 150 -9.11 -19.93 33.21
CA ASN A 150 -10.13 -19.62 34.24
C ASN A 150 -10.53 -18.12 34.28
N LEU A 151 -10.52 -17.46 33.13
CA LEU A 151 -11.06 -16.10 32.98
C LEU A 151 -12.59 -16.11 33.00
N SER A 152 -13.14 -15.06 33.61
CA SER A 152 -14.57 -14.81 33.78
C SER A 152 -15.11 -13.84 32.73
N ILE A 153 -16.43 -13.62 32.67
CA ILE A 153 -17.04 -12.68 31.71
C ILE A 153 -16.46 -11.26 31.84
N SER A 154 -16.19 -10.78 33.07
CA SER A 154 -15.65 -9.44 33.29
C SER A 154 -14.23 -9.25 32.72
N ASP A 155 -13.51 -10.35 32.45
CA ASP A 155 -12.20 -10.30 31.81
C ASP A 155 -12.29 -10.01 30.31
N PHE A 156 -13.44 -10.24 29.68
CA PHE A 156 -13.71 -10.05 28.25
C PHE A 156 -14.57 -8.81 27.95
N ASP A 157 -14.90 -8.02 28.98
CA ASP A 157 -15.78 -6.86 28.92
C ASP A 157 -15.02 -5.63 29.42
N LEU A 158 -14.14 -5.10 28.55
CA LEU A 158 -13.25 -3.98 28.87
C LEU A 158 -13.72 -2.67 28.24
N TRP A 159 -14.70 -2.72 27.33
CA TRP A 159 -15.23 -1.58 26.60
C TRP A 159 -16.75 -1.59 26.58
N LYS A 160 -17.35 -0.41 26.73
CA LYS A 160 -18.80 -0.29 26.65
C LYS A 160 -19.31 -0.39 25.22
N ARG A 161 -20.44 -1.09 25.09
CA ARG A 161 -21.18 -1.22 23.83
C ARG A 161 -21.74 0.10 23.32
N GLY A 162 -21.86 0.17 22.00
CA GLY A 162 -22.61 1.25 21.32
C GLY A 162 -21.76 2.43 20.87
N GLY A 163 -20.43 2.28 20.87
CA GLY A 163 -19.51 3.22 20.25
C GLY A 163 -19.87 3.48 18.78
N LYS A 164 -19.75 4.73 18.34
CA LYS A 164 -19.98 5.12 16.94
C LYS A 164 -18.66 5.18 16.16
N PRO A 165 -18.66 4.89 14.84
CA PRO A 165 -17.55 5.15 13.95
C PRO A 165 -16.87 6.49 14.19
N GLY A 166 -15.57 6.47 14.50
CA GLY A 166 -14.72 7.64 14.71
C GLY A 166 -15.02 8.45 15.99
N LEU A 167 -16.00 8.07 16.80
CA LEU A 167 -16.18 8.69 18.12
C LEU A 167 -15.39 7.91 19.18
N PRO A 168 -14.87 8.58 20.23
CA PRO A 168 -14.19 7.93 21.34
C PRO A 168 -15.01 6.78 21.91
N LYS A 169 -14.34 5.66 22.19
CA LYS A 169 -14.94 4.49 22.84
C LYS A 169 -14.78 4.63 24.34
N GLU A 170 -15.79 4.23 25.11
CA GLU A 170 -15.76 4.35 26.57
C GLU A 170 -15.20 3.05 27.16
N ALA A 171 -14.14 3.18 27.97
CA ALA A 171 -13.55 2.05 28.68
C ALA A 171 -14.38 1.66 29.90
N GLY A 172 -14.36 0.38 30.22
CA GLY A 172 -15.08 -0.22 31.34
C GLY A 172 -16.18 -1.18 30.88
N PRO A 173 -16.69 -2.00 31.80
CA PRO A 173 -17.64 -3.05 31.47
C PRO A 173 -19.04 -2.51 31.17
N ASP A 174 -19.82 -3.31 30.43
CA ASP A 174 -21.26 -3.15 30.28
C ASP A 174 -22.04 -3.66 31.52
N ASP A 175 -23.28 -3.16 31.67
CA ASP A 175 -24.26 -3.67 32.65
C ASP A 175 -25.62 -3.96 31.96
N PRO A 176 -26.00 -5.24 31.80
CA PRO A 176 -25.24 -6.45 32.13
C PRO A 176 -24.01 -6.62 31.23
N HIS A 177 -23.04 -7.43 31.68
CA HIS A 177 -21.81 -7.68 30.93
C HIS A 177 -22.02 -8.10 29.45
N SER A 178 -21.07 -7.74 28.59
CA SER A 178 -20.99 -8.11 27.18
C SER A 178 -19.56 -8.55 26.84
N TYR A 179 -19.37 -9.51 25.93
CA TYR A 179 -18.02 -9.76 25.41
C TYR A 179 -17.65 -8.66 24.40
N ASP A 180 -16.49 -8.01 24.54
CA ASP A 180 -16.00 -7.03 23.56
C ASP A 180 -15.89 -7.64 22.15
N HIS A 181 -15.37 -8.88 22.08
CA HIS A 181 -15.23 -9.62 20.84
C HIS A 181 -15.28 -11.14 21.05
N VAL A 182 -16.06 -11.82 20.22
CA VAL A 182 -16.10 -13.29 20.13
C VAL A 182 -15.54 -13.75 18.78
N MET A 183 -14.55 -14.63 18.82
CA MET A 183 -13.90 -15.16 17.62
C MET A 183 -14.15 -16.66 17.50
N VAL A 184 -14.56 -17.12 16.32
CA VAL A 184 -14.81 -18.53 16.04
C VAL A 184 -13.87 -19.04 14.94
N ILE A 185 -13.10 -20.08 15.22
CA ILE A 185 -12.31 -20.77 14.18
C ILE A 185 -12.85 -22.17 13.99
N VAL A 186 -13.18 -22.51 12.74
CA VAL A 186 -13.80 -23.80 12.40
C VAL A 186 -12.81 -24.70 11.67
N ARG A 187 -12.66 -25.93 12.13
CA ARG A 187 -11.70 -26.94 11.61
C ARG A 187 -12.00 -27.36 10.18
N ASN A 188 -13.26 -27.74 9.92
CA ASN A 188 -13.67 -28.47 8.73
C ASN A 188 -14.98 -27.89 8.18
N SER A 189 -14.94 -26.67 7.66
CA SER A 189 -16.11 -26.03 7.05
C SER A 189 -15.84 -25.59 5.62
N ARG A 190 -16.86 -25.01 4.96
CA ARG A 190 -16.68 -24.38 3.64
C ARG A 190 -15.90 -23.07 3.70
N LEU A 191 -15.66 -22.49 4.88
CA LEU A 191 -14.61 -21.49 5.05
C LEU A 191 -13.28 -22.23 5.03
N THR A 192 -12.53 -22.06 3.95
CA THR A 192 -11.18 -22.64 3.83
C THR A 192 -10.18 -21.81 4.61
N HIS A 193 -8.95 -22.34 4.73
CA HIS A 193 -7.83 -21.53 5.19
C HIS A 193 -7.68 -20.28 4.29
N GLY A 194 -7.45 -19.12 4.90
CA GLY A 194 -7.40 -17.82 4.21
C GLY A 194 -8.78 -17.17 3.96
N GLN A 195 -9.87 -17.74 4.46
CA GLN A 195 -11.21 -17.15 4.38
C GLN A 195 -11.76 -16.84 5.77
N GLY A 196 -12.43 -15.69 5.87
CA GLY A 196 -13.02 -15.21 7.10
C GLY A 196 -14.05 -14.13 6.85
N SER A 197 -14.63 -13.65 7.95
CA SER A 197 -15.43 -12.42 7.97
C SER A 197 -15.53 -11.89 9.39
N VAL A 198 -15.79 -10.60 9.50
CA VAL A 198 -16.09 -9.91 10.76
C VAL A 198 -17.45 -9.21 10.67
N ASP A 199 -18.12 -9.03 11.81
CA ASP A 199 -19.29 -8.17 11.92
C ASP A 199 -19.23 -7.34 13.20
N SER A 200 -19.73 -6.10 13.12
CA SER A 200 -20.20 -5.39 14.30
C SER A 200 -21.51 -6.02 14.77
N GLY A 201 -21.57 -6.44 16.03
CA GLY A 201 -22.74 -7.06 16.64
C GLY A 201 -22.54 -8.52 17.07
N SER A 202 -23.53 -9.01 17.80
CA SER A 202 -23.49 -10.30 18.49
C SER A 202 -23.84 -11.50 17.58
N PRO A 203 -23.16 -12.65 17.71
CA PRO A 203 -23.59 -13.92 17.13
C PRO A 203 -24.84 -14.50 17.82
N GLY A 204 -25.17 -14.01 19.03
CA GLY A 204 -26.17 -14.58 19.93
C GLY A 204 -25.72 -14.53 21.38
N LYS A 205 -26.51 -15.11 22.30
CA LYS A 205 -26.15 -15.18 23.72
C LYS A 205 -25.23 -16.36 24.00
N LEU A 206 -24.00 -16.06 24.42
CA LEU A 206 -22.99 -17.01 24.87
C LEU A 206 -22.94 -17.05 26.39
N VAL A 207 -23.40 -18.15 26.98
CA VAL A 207 -23.52 -18.31 28.45
C VAL A 207 -24.29 -17.14 29.09
N GLY A 208 -25.37 -16.71 28.43
CA GLY A 208 -26.25 -15.64 28.91
C GLY A 208 -25.89 -14.22 28.49
N TYR A 209 -24.68 -13.99 27.95
CA TYR A 209 -24.17 -12.65 27.57
C TYR A 209 -24.05 -12.51 26.05
N GLU A 210 -24.26 -11.31 25.51
CA GLU A 210 -24.04 -11.01 24.09
C GLU A 210 -22.58 -10.58 23.84
N SER A 211 -22.21 -10.35 22.58
CA SER A 211 -20.94 -9.69 22.25
C SER A 211 -21.14 -8.42 21.40
N ASP A 212 -20.18 -7.51 21.47
CA ASP A 212 -20.20 -6.24 20.74
C ASP A 212 -19.80 -6.42 19.29
N SER A 213 -18.93 -7.38 19.03
CA SER A 213 -18.47 -7.76 17.71
C SER A 213 -18.16 -9.24 17.65
N GLN A 214 -18.02 -9.75 16.43
CA GLN A 214 -17.66 -11.14 16.19
C GLN A 214 -16.82 -11.33 14.95
N SER A 215 -16.04 -12.41 14.93
CA SER A 215 -15.31 -12.85 13.74
C SER A 215 -15.38 -14.36 13.58
N ARG A 216 -15.21 -14.85 12.35
CA ARG A 216 -15.24 -16.27 12.03
C ARG A 216 -14.28 -16.64 10.90
N PHE A 217 -13.56 -17.75 11.07
CA PHE A 217 -12.46 -18.15 10.19
C PHE A 217 -12.43 -19.66 9.91
N GLY A 218 -11.90 -20.01 8.74
CA GLY A 218 -11.51 -21.39 8.42
C GLY A 218 -10.08 -21.69 8.86
N GLY A 219 -9.87 -22.68 9.73
CA GLY A 219 -8.52 -23.05 10.21
C GLY A 219 -7.86 -24.23 9.49
N MET A 220 -8.49 -24.75 8.44
CA MET A 220 -8.21 -26.02 7.76
C MET A 220 -6.73 -26.44 7.64
N ASN A 221 -5.80 -25.52 7.33
CA ASN A 221 -4.40 -25.85 7.00
C ASN A 221 -3.35 -25.44 8.05
N ALA A 222 -3.62 -24.40 8.85
CA ALA A 222 -2.72 -23.86 9.87
C ALA A 222 -3.48 -22.79 10.69
N LEU A 223 -2.81 -22.16 11.65
CA LEU A 223 -3.25 -20.91 12.26
C LEU A 223 -3.61 -19.91 11.14
N PRO A 224 -4.88 -19.46 10.99
CA PRO A 224 -5.29 -18.60 9.89
C PRO A 224 -4.94 -17.12 10.17
N PHE A 225 -3.69 -16.83 10.52
CA PHE A 225 -3.25 -15.54 11.05
C PHE A 225 -3.52 -14.38 10.08
N GLU A 226 -3.26 -14.56 8.79
CA GLU A 226 -3.30 -13.51 7.78
C GLU A 226 -4.72 -13.01 7.55
N ILE A 227 -5.67 -13.94 7.41
CA ILE A 227 -7.07 -13.59 7.27
C ILE A 227 -7.66 -13.11 8.62
N LEU A 228 -7.19 -13.67 9.74
CA LEU A 228 -7.62 -13.23 11.08
C LEU A 228 -7.31 -11.77 11.31
N LYS A 229 -6.06 -11.35 11.13
CA LYS A 229 -5.67 -9.94 11.29
C LYS A 229 -6.41 -9.05 10.29
N HIS A 230 -6.54 -9.47 9.03
CA HIS A 230 -7.24 -8.70 8.00
C HIS A 230 -8.68 -8.38 8.39
N GLU A 231 -9.45 -9.41 8.76
CA GLU A 231 -10.85 -9.25 9.12
C GLU A 231 -11.01 -8.50 10.45
N PHE A 232 -10.14 -8.75 11.44
CA PHE A 232 -10.19 -7.98 12.68
C PHE A 232 -9.91 -6.49 12.43
N ASN A 233 -9.01 -6.16 11.50
CA ASN A 233 -8.67 -4.78 11.16
C ASN A 233 -9.81 -4.01 10.51
N HIS A 234 -10.81 -4.68 9.92
CA HIS A 234 -12.03 -4.00 9.50
C HIS A 234 -12.68 -3.27 10.69
N LEU A 235 -12.72 -3.87 11.89
CA LEU A 235 -13.29 -3.24 13.09
C LEU A 235 -12.53 -1.99 13.56
N LEU A 236 -11.28 -1.82 13.13
CA LEU A 236 -10.43 -0.68 13.48
C LEU A 236 -10.48 0.40 12.38
N LEU A 237 -10.30 0.01 11.12
CA LEU A 237 -10.07 0.93 10.00
C LEU A 237 -11.34 1.32 9.23
N GLY A 238 -12.28 0.38 9.03
CA GLY A 238 -13.46 0.60 8.18
C GLY A 238 -13.83 -0.62 7.34
N GLY A 239 -14.82 -0.47 6.45
CA GLY A 239 -15.32 -1.54 5.58
C GLY A 239 -14.40 -1.88 4.39
N ASN A 240 -14.90 -2.64 3.42
CA ASN A 240 -14.14 -3.14 2.25
C ASN A 240 -13.46 -2.06 1.40
N ASN A 241 -13.94 -0.81 1.47
CA ASN A 241 -13.26 0.30 0.81
C ASN A 241 -11.89 0.63 1.42
N PHE A 242 -11.52 0.04 2.56
CA PHE A 242 -10.18 0.17 3.15
C PHE A 242 -9.20 -0.93 2.71
N HIS A 243 -9.63 -1.91 1.92
CA HIS A 243 -8.71 -2.91 1.36
C HIS A 243 -7.56 -2.23 0.61
N SER A 244 -6.34 -2.60 0.95
CA SER A 244 -5.09 -2.06 0.40
C SER A 244 -3.95 -3.06 0.67
N GLY A 245 -2.75 -2.84 0.13
CA GLY A 245 -1.56 -3.59 0.51
C GLY A 245 -1.66 -5.10 0.29
N GLY A 246 -2.32 -5.56 -0.77
CA GLY A 246 -2.60 -6.99 -1.01
C GLY A 246 -3.88 -7.54 -0.36
N GLY A 247 -4.75 -6.67 0.15
CA GLY A 247 -6.05 -7.04 0.72
C GLY A 247 -7.22 -7.09 -0.25
N ASN A 248 -7.07 -6.49 -1.43
CA ASN A 248 -8.20 -6.15 -2.28
C ASN A 248 -8.62 -7.29 -3.23
N ALA A 249 -9.88 -7.23 -3.68
CA ALA A 249 -10.45 -8.17 -4.63
C ALA A 249 -10.81 -7.47 -5.97
N PRO A 250 -10.77 -8.18 -7.11
CA PRO A 250 -11.06 -7.60 -8.43
C PRO A 250 -12.42 -6.91 -8.59
N MET A 251 -13.39 -7.24 -7.73
CA MET A 251 -14.76 -6.74 -7.78
C MET A 251 -14.95 -5.37 -7.12
N PHE A 252 -14.07 -4.99 -6.20
CA PHE A 252 -14.19 -3.74 -5.45
C PHE A 252 -13.70 -2.55 -6.27
N GLN A 253 -14.23 -1.36 -5.99
CA GLN A 253 -13.82 -0.14 -6.67
C GLN A 253 -12.49 0.37 -6.09
N SER A 254 -11.57 0.75 -6.96
CA SER A 254 -10.18 1.05 -6.61
C SER A 254 -9.65 2.26 -7.35
N TYR A 255 -8.69 2.98 -6.76
CA TYR A 255 -8.02 4.13 -7.39
C TYR A 255 -7.14 3.73 -8.59
N PHE A 256 -6.64 2.50 -8.59
CA PHE A 256 -5.80 1.96 -9.67
C PHE A 256 -6.52 0.87 -10.46
N MET A 257 -6.11 0.70 -11.72
CA MET A 257 -6.66 -0.35 -12.58
C MET A 257 -6.13 -1.74 -12.22
N SER A 258 -4.87 -1.84 -11.80
CA SER A 258 -4.28 -3.09 -11.33
C SER A 258 -4.60 -3.30 -9.86
N LEU A 259 -4.77 -4.56 -9.46
CA LEU A 259 -4.77 -4.88 -8.04
C LEU A 259 -3.38 -4.68 -7.47
N GLN A 260 -3.33 -4.08 -6.29
CA GLN A 260 -2.09 -3.78 -5.60
C GLN A 260 -1.75 -4.91 -4.63
N GLY A 261 -0.51 -5.39 -4.68
CA GLY A 261 0.14 -6.12 -3.60
C GLY A 261 0.70 -5.16 -2.56
N GLY A 262 1.89 -5.42 -2.03
CA GLY A 262 2.52 -4.57 -1.03
C GLY A 262 2.14 -4.95 0.41
N TRP A 263 2.03 -3.96 1.31
CA TRP A 263 1.76 -4.21 2.72
C TRP A 263 0.88 -3.13 3.35
N SER A 264 0.02 -3.57 4.25
CA SER A 264 -0.77 -2.74 5.17
C SER A 264 -1.45 -3.65 6.20
N MET A 265 -2.09 -3.06 7.20
CA MET A 265 -3.00 -3.80 8.11
C MET A 265 -4.15 -4.48 7.36
N MET A 266 -4.60 -3.89 6.26
CA MET A 266 -5.64 -4.47 5.41
C MET A 266 -5.08 -5.45 4.38
N GLY A 267 -3.79 -5.75 4.42
CA GLY A 267 -3.18 -6.83 3.65
C GLY A 267 -3.75 -8.21 4.00
N ALA A 268 -3.78 -9.13 3.03
CA ALA A 268 -4.28 -10.49 3.17
C ALA A 268 -3.37 -11.49 2.42
N ALA A 269 -3.96 -12.49 1.75
CA ALA A 269 -3.25 -13.52 0.99
C ALA A 269 -2.31 -12.96 -0.10
N ASN A 270 -2.55 -11.75 -0.60
CA ASN A 270 -1.78 -11.12 -1.68
C ASN A 270 -0.75 -10.09 -1.18
N SER A 271 -0.50 -10.00 0.12
CA SER A 271 0.51 -9.09 0.68
C SER A 271 1.92 -9.62 0.48
N SER A 272 2.87 -8.70 0.26
CA SER A 272 4.29 -8.99 0.26
C SER A 272 4.87 -9.03 1.67
N LEU A 273 4.62 -8.00 2.49
CA LEU A 273 5.07 -7.91 3.90
C LEU A 273 3.88 -8.09 4.85
N LEU A 274 4.08 -8.75 5.99
CA LEU A 274 3.00 -9.09 6.92
C LEU A 274 2.68 -8.01 7.97
N THR A 275 3.42 -6.91 8.00
CA THR A 275 3.29 -5.83 8.99
C THR A 275 2.39 -4.68 8.51
N ALA A 276 2.11 -3.72 9.40
CA ALA A 276 1.43 -2.47 9.07
C ALA A 276 2.36 -1.50 8.33
N CYS A 277 1.80 -0.51 7.63
CA CYS A 277 2.55 0.61 7.07
C CYS A 277 2.42 1.88 7.96
N ALA A 278 3.21 2.91 7.67
CA ALA A 278 3.21 4.17 8.39
C ALA A 278 1.87 4.91 8.27
N TRP A 279 1.19 4.78 7.13
CA TRP A 279 -0.18 5.30 6.96
C TRP A 279 -1.15 4.65 7.95
N ASP A 280 -1.07 3.32 8.16
CA ASP A 280 -1.96 2.63 9.10
C ASP A 280 -1.77 3.15 10.53
N ARG A 281 -0.51 3.30 10.96
CA ARG A 281 -0.16 3.85 12.28
C ARG A 281 -0.67 5.26 12.46
N ASP A 282 -0.37 6.13 11.50
CA ASP A 282 -0.83 7.50 11.55
C ASP A 282 -2.37 7.56 11.58
N ARG A 283 -3.05 6.80 10.72
CA ARG A 283 -4.51 6.74 10.64
C ARG A 283 -5.16 6.40 11.98
N LEU A 284 -4.59 5.44 12.71
CA LEU A 284 -5.07 4.98 14.01
C LEU A 284 -4.51 5.77 15.20
N GLY A 285 -3.58 6.69 14.96
CA GLY A 285 -2.98 7.53 16.00
C GLY A 285 -1.89 6.82 16.81
N TRP A 286 -1.34 5.73 16.28
CA TRP A 286 -0.26 4.98 16.92
C TRP A 286 1.07 5.71 16.76
N ARG A 287 1.58 6.23 17.88
CA ARG A 287 2.78 7.08 17.93
C ARG A 287 3.74 6.57 18.98
N ALA A 288 5.03 6.71 18.71
CA ALA A 288 6.06 6.45 19.70
C ALA A 288 5.87 7.36 20.92
N LYS A 289 6.11 6.84 22.13
CA LYS A 289 5.97 7.62 23.38
C LYS A 289 6.90 8.82 23.45
N ASP A 290 8.04 8.74 22.77
CA ASP A 290 9.05 9.81 22.64
C ASP A 290 8.91 10.60 21.33
N GLY A 291 7.81 10.41 20.58
CA GLY A 291 7.54 11.14 19.35
C GLY A 291 7.30 12.63 19.60
N CYS A 292 7.89 13.48 18.77
CA CYS A 292 7.74 14.93 18.82
C CYS A 292 6.70 15.48 17.85
N SER A 293 6.19 14.66 16.94
CA SER A 293 5.30 15.05 15.84
C SER A 293 4.31 13.93 15.49
N ARG A 294 3.37 14.23 14.59
CA ARG A 294 2.43 13.23 14.03
C ARG A 294 3.18 12.10 13.36
N ILE A 295 4.16 12.46 12.53
CA ILE A 295 5.09 11.57 11.85
C ILE A 295 6.47 11.95 12.36
N ASN A 296 7.24 10.98 12.84
CA ASN A 296 8.51 11.25 13.51
C ASN A 296 9.68 10.82 12.61
N ALA A 297 10.73 11.61 12.64
CA ALA A 297 12.05 11.24 12.14
C ALA A 297 13.11 11.85 13.06
N ARG A 298 14.39 11.66 12.72
CA ARG A 298 15.51 12.31 13.39
C ARG A 298 16.26 13.23 12.43
N ASP A 299 16.89 14.28 12.94
CA ASP A 299 17.86 15.05 12.15
C ASP A 299 19.26 14.39 12.21
N ALA A 300 20.25 15.01 11.55
CA ALA A 300 21.64 14.54 11.58
C ALA A 300 22.24 14.47 13.00
N ASN A 301 21.72 15.26 13.95
CA ASN A 301 22.16 15.33 15.35
C ASN A 301 21.32 14.43 16.28
N SER A 302 20.47 13.56 15.71
CA SER A 302 19.56 12.66 16.44
C SER A 302 18.44 13.37 17.24
N ASN A 303 18.18 14.64 17.00
CA ASN A 303 17.00 15.32 17.55
C ASN A 303 15.75 14.80 16.84
N CYS A 304 14.63 14.69 17.56
CA CYS A 304 13.35 14.39 16.93
C CYS A 304 12.89 15.58 16.07
N VAL A 305 12.45 15.28 14.85
CA VAL A 305 11.91 16.25 13.89
C VAL A 305 10.62 15.73 13.26
N ASN A 306 9.86 16.64 12.63
CA ASN A 306 8.66 16.30 11.87
C ASN A 306 9.05 15.54 10.59
N GLY A 307 8.45 14.36 10.39
CA GLY A 307 8.60 13.55 9.19
C GLY A 307 7.51 13.81 8.13
N ASP A 308 6.54 14.67 8.39
CA ASP A 308 5.53 15.10 7.39
C ASP A 308 6.04 16.33 6.63
N LEU A 309 6.48 16.12 5.39
CA LEU A 309 7.27 17.06 4.60
C LEU A 309 6.46 17.61 3.40
N ASP A 310 6.59 18.92 3.18
CA ASP A 310 6.23 19.62 1.95
C ASP A 310 7.49 20.29 1.37
N PRO A 311 8.29 19.58 0.54
CA PRO A 311 9.56 20.10 0.05
C PRO A 311 9.45 21.39 -0.76
N LEU A 312 8.31 21.67 -1.41
CA LEU A 312 8.11 22.95 -2.09
C LEU A 312 7.92 24.12 -1.12
N ASN A 313 7.55 23.84 0.13
CA ASN A 313 7.46 24.81 1.20
C ASN A 313 8.71 24.84 2.10
N GLY A 314 9.79 24.19 1.69
CA GLY A 314 11.11 24.30 2.31
C GLY A 314 11.51 23.14 3.23
N ASP A 315 10.69 22.07 3.33
CA ASP A 315 10.99 20.89 4.15
C ASP A 315 12.05 19.97 3.49
N THR A 316 13.23 20.52 3.21
CA THR A 316 14.40 19.83 2.65
C THR A 316 15.50 19.69 3.70
N GLY A 317 16.44 18.75 3.50
CA GLY A 317 17.55 18.53 4.43
C GLY A 317 17.85 17.06 4.70
N VAL A 318 18.61 16.82 5.77
CA VAL A 318 19.02 15.49 6.21
C VAL A 318 18.04 14.97 7.26
N TYR A 319 17.47 13.81 6.98
CA TYR A 319 16.59 13.08 7.88
C TYR A 319 17.18 11.70 8.15
N VAL A 320 16.96 11.18 9.35
CA VAL A 320 17.40 9.84 9.75
C VAL A 320 16.17 9.10 10.25
N ILE A 321 15.89 7.96 9.63
CA ILE A 321 14.79 7.08 10.03
C ILE A 321 15.35 5.78 10.58
N ARG A 322 15.01 5.51 11.84
CA ARG A 322 15.33 4.26 12.55
C ARG A 322 14.39 3.14 12.09
N ASP A 323 14.56 1.93 12.61
CA ASP A 323 13.68 0.81 12.32
C ASP A 323 12.20 1.17 12.59
N PHE A 324 11.40 1.17 11.54
CA PHE A 324 10.00 1.54 11.57
C PHE A 324 9.28 0.69 12.61
N VAL A 325 9.45 -0.64 12.60
CA VAL A 325 8.68 -1.53 13.47
C VAL A 325 8.89 -1.21 14.95
N THR A 326 10.13 -0.99 15.38
CA THR A 326 10.45 -0.71 16.79
C THR A 326 10.34 0.75 17.21
N THR A 327 10.42 1.70 16.27
CA THR A 327 10.49 3.14 16.62
C THR A 327 9.37 4.01 16.08
N GLY A 328 8.68 3.56 15.02
CA GLY A 328 7.65 4.35 14.34
C GLY A 328 8.16 5.49 13.49
N ASP A 329 9.48 5.61 13.29
CA ASP A 329 10.04 6.65 12.44
C ASP A 329 9.68 6.41 10.96
N ALA A 330 9.25 7.45 10.25
CA ALA A 330 8.92 7.42 8.84
C ALA A 330 9.05 8.83 8.23
N LEU A 331 9.12 8.92 6.90
CA LEU A 331 8.88 10.17 6.19
C LEU A 331 7.60 10.06 5.36
N ARG A 332 6.86 11.17 5.27
CA ARG A 332 5.72 11.37 4.38
C ARG A 332 5.97 12.63 3.58
N ILE A 333 6.00 12.51 2.26
CA ILE A 333 6.34 13.62 1.35
C ILE A 333 5.12 13.91 0.48
N LYS A 334 4.60 15.13 0.56
CA LYS A 334 3.47 15.57 -0.27
C LYS A 334 3.87 15.70 -1.74
N MET A 335 3.09 15.07 -2.63
CA MET A 335 3.27 15.26 -4.07
C MET A 335 2.67 16.61 -4.51
N PRO A 336 3.44 17.47 -5.17
CA PRO A 336 3.00 18.81 -5.51
C PRO A 336 2.18 18.87 -6.82
N TYR A 337 1.70 20.08 -7.14
CA TYR A 337 1.05 20.47 -8.41
C TYR A 337 -0.29 19.82 -8.74
N LEU A 338 -0.79 18.91 -7.90
CA LEU A 338 -2.13 18.35 -8.02
C LEU A 338 -3.20 19.41 -7.72
N ASN A 339 -4.24 19.46 -8.57
CA ASN A 339 -5.34 20.39 -8.37
C ASN A 339 -6.19 19.99 -7.16
N THR A 340 -6.86 20.96 -6.54
CA THR A 340 -7.70 20.71 -5.35
C THR A 340 -8.92 19.82 -5.60
N ASN A 341 -9.31 19.61 -6.86
CA ASN A 341 -10.40 18.72 -7.26
C ASN A 341 -9.90 17.33 -7.70
N GLU A 342 -8.59 17.10 -7.71
CA GLU A 342 -7.98 15.80 -7.97
C GLU A 342 -7.60 15.12 -6.65
N TYR A 343 -7.38 13.80 -6.67
CA TYR A 343 -6.93 13.11 -5.46
C TYR A 343 -5.53 13.60 -5.04
N PRO A 344 -5.33 14.01 -3.78
CA PRO A 344 -4.00 14.33 -3.27
C PRO A 344 -3.16 13.06 -3.14
N GLN A 345 -1.83 13.19 -3.19
CA GLN A 345 -0.93 12.04 -3.09
C GLN A 345 0.26 12.32 -2.18
N PHE A 346 0.74 11.27 -1.51
CA PHE A 346 1.82 11.35 -0.53
C PHE A 346 2.72 10.11 -0.62
N LEU A 347 4.03 10.33 -0.74
CA LEU A 347 5.02 9.25 -0.68
C LEU A 347 5.36 8.96 0.77
N TRP A 348 5.28 7.70 1.19
CA TRP A 348 5.74 7.24 2.50
C TRP A 348 7.03 6.45 2.36
N LEU A 349 7.96 6.67 3.28
CA LEU A 349 9.25 5.98 3.37
C LEU A 349 9.43 5.38 4.76
N GLU A 350 9.65 4.08 4.81
CA GLU A 350 9.76 3.27 6.03
C GLU A 350 11.08 2.49 6.01
N ASN A 351 11.87 2.55 7.08
CA ASN A 351 13.07 1.73 7.21
C ASN A 351 12.73 0.43 7.93
N HIS A 352 12.79 -0.71 7.23
CA HIS A 352 12.55 -2.01 7.84
C HIS A 352 13.87 -2.75 8.03
N GLN A 353 14.07 -3.35 9.19
CA GLN A 353 15.26 -4.15 9.48
C GLN A 353 15.05 -5.65 9.27
N GLY A 354 13.81 -6.11 9.21
CA GLY A 354 13.44 -7.50 9.09
C GLY A 354 13.54 -8.28 10.41
N TRP A 355 12.80 -9.38 10.51
CA TRP A 355 12.71 -10.24 11.69
C TRP A 355 14.07 -10.62 12.28
N LYS A 356 15.06 -10.89 11.43
CA LYS A 356 16.39 -11.32 11.88
C LYS A 356 17.09 -10.26 12.75
N ASN A 357 16.74 -8.98 12.57
CA ASN A 357 17.37 -7.86 13.25
C ASN A 357 16.49 -7.25 14.35
N ASN A 358 15.16 -7.22 14.17
CA ASN A 358 14.26 -6.63 15.17
C ASN A 358 13.39 -7.63 15.95
N GLY A 359 13.38 -8.91 15.57
CA GLY A 359 12.61 -9.94 16.24
C GLY A 359 11.09 -9.79 16.15
N SER A 360 10.55 -8.97 15.23
CA SER A 360 9.10 -8.89 15.00
C SER A 360 8.63 -9.95 14.00
N PRO A 361 7.73 -10.88 14.38
CA PRO A 361 7.40 -12.03 13.54
C PRO A 361 6.75 -11.65 12.22
N THR A 362 6.21 -10.44 12.10
CA THR A 362 5.56 -9.92 10.90
C THR A 362 6.41 -8.97 10.07
N ASP A 363 7.61 -8.60 10.53
CA ASP A 363 8.56 -7.84 9.72
C ASP A 363 9.37 -8.77 8.81
N ARG A 364 8.66 -9.47 7.93
CA ARG A 364 9.22 -10.43 6.97
C ARG A 364 8.29 -10.57 5.79
N PHE A 365 8.82 -11.06 4.67
CA PHE A 365 7.94 -11.38 3.55
C PHE A 365 7.03 -12.55 3.89
N HIS A 366 5.83 -12.55 3.29
CA HIS A 366 4.72 -13.44 3.62
C HIS A 366 5.15 -14.90 3.76
N PHE A 367 5.85 -15.42 2.76
CA PHE A 367 6.26 -16.82 2.69
C PHE A 367 7.74 -17.05 3.00
N GLU A 368 8.45 -16.03 3.51
CA GLU A 368 9.90 -16.10 3.81
C GLU A 368 10.24 -17.26 4.74
N LYS A 369 9.38 -17.54 5.73
CA LYS A 369 9.62 -18.59 6.73
C LYS A 369 9.42 -19.99 6.16
N ASP A 370 8.43 -20.15 5.30
CA ASP A 370 7.91 -21.46 4.92
C ASP A 370 8.52 -21.99 3.62
N MET A 371 9.08 -21.09 2.80
CA MET A 371 9.44 -21.39 1.40
C MET A 371 10.87 -20.94 1.08
N PRO A 372 11.83 -21.87 0.90
CA PRO A 372 13.25 -21.55 0.65
C PRO A 372 13.52 -20.73 -0.62
N CYS A 373 12.61 -20.75 -1.59
CA CYS A 373 12.70 -19.98 -2.83
C CYS A 373 12.40 -18.49 -2.64
N VAL A 374 11.78 -18.09 -1.52
CA VAL A 374 11.46 -16.69 -1.23
C VAL A 374 12.67 -16.04 -0.58
N GLN A 375 13.27 -15.07 -1.26
CA GLN A 375 14.38 -14.31 -0.69
C GLN A 375 13.85 -13.37 0.40
N GLY A 376 14.34 -13.56 1.64
CA GLY A 376 13.90 -12.80 2.79
C GLY A 376 14.24 -11.30 2.77
N VAL A 377 13.60 -10.56 3.67
CA VAL A 377 13.79 -9.11 3.85
C VAL A 377 15.25 -8.79 4.17
N VAL A 378 15.76 -7.73 3.55
CA VAL A 378 17.04 -7.10 3.91
C VAL A 378 16.79 -5.71 4.49
N PRO A 379 17.65 -5.21 5.40
CA PRO A 379 17.55 -3.84 5.89
C PRO A 379 17.52 -2.81 4.76
N GLY A 380 16.56 -1.88 4.80
CA GLY A 380 16.43 -0.86 3.77
C GLY A 380 15.12 -0.09 3.80
N ILE A 381 14.95 0.79 2.81
CA ILE A 381 13.76 1.63 2.68
C ILE A 381 12.72 0.92 1.81
N PHE A 382 11.50 0.91 2.34
CA PHE A 382 10.28 0.53 1.68
C PHE A 382 9.48 1.80 1.38
N ALA A 383 8.97 1.90 0.15
CA ALA A 383 8.30 3.10 -0.34
C ALA A 383 6.89 2.79 -0.85
N VAL A 384 5.91 3.63 -0.51
CA VAL A 384 4.52 3.49 -0.95
C VAL A 384 3.92 4.86 -1.27
N MET A 385 3.17 4.95 -2.37
CA MET A 385 2.38 6.13 -2.73
C MET A 385 0.98 5.96 -2.18
N GLN A 386 0.59 6.87 -1.29
CA GLN A 386 -0.78 7.07 -0.85
C GLN A 386 -1.53 7.93 -1.86
N VAL A 387 -2.74 7.51 -2.23
CA VAL A 387 -3.72 8.33 -2.98
C VAL A 387 -4.92 8.59 -2.09
N ASP A 388 -5.32 9.86 -1.99
CA ASP A 388 -6.46 10.29 -1.17
C ASP A 388 -6.28 9.86 0.31
N ARG A 389 -7.36 9.64 1.07
CA ARG A 389 -7.36 9.02 2.41
C ARG A 389 -6.61 9.80 3.50
N GLU A 390 -6.41 11.09 3.30
CA GLU A 390 -5.77 11.97 4.29
C GLU A 390 -6.73 12.51 5.35
N GLU A 391 -8.04 12.59 5.05
CA GLU A 391 -9.01 13.15 5.98
C GLU A 391 -9.18 12.26 7.22
N LYS A 392 -8.65 12.72 8.36
CA LYS A 392 -8.77 12.03 9.66
C LYS A 392 -10.00 12.44 10.45
N SER A 393 -10.56 13.63 10.25
CA SER A 393 -11.70 14.17 11.01
C SER A 393 -12.83 14.59 10.08
N GLY A 394 -14.06 14.15 10.34
CA GLY A 394 -15.22 14.49 9.53
C GLY A 394 -16.23 13.36 9.38
N LYS A 395 -17.36 13.62 8.71
CA LYS A 395 -18.42 12.61 8.51
C LYS A 395 -18.07 11.58 7.44
N GLU A 396 -17.13 11.91 6.56
CA GLU A 396 -16.83 11.14 5.36
C GLU A 396 -15.52 10.34 5.49
N ILE A 397 -14.88 10.37 6.67
CA ILE A 397 -13.56 9.76 6.91
C ILE A 397 -13.49 8.26 6.65
N TYR A 398 -14.62 7.54 6.67
CA TYR A 398 -14.70 6.10 6.37
C TYR A 398 -15.17 5.79 4.93
N ARG A 399 -15.33 6.80 4.07
CA ARG A 399 -15.71 6.64 2.65
C ARG A 399 -14.49 6.71 1.73
N GLY A 400 -14.68 6.48 0.43
CA GLY A 400 -13.62 6.49 -0.59
C GLY A 400 -13.48 5.13 -1.26
N GLU A 401 -12.39 4.91 -1.97
CA GLU A 401 -12.13 3.69 -2.75
C GLU A 401 -11.02 2.82 -2.14
N ALA A 402 -10.92 1.56 -2.55
CA ALA A 402 -9.87 0.63 -2.14
C ALA A 402 -8.56 0.86 -2.93
N ASP A 403 -7.49 0.15 -2.57
CA ASP A 403 -6.15 0.24 -3.17
C ASP A 403 -5.62 1.69 -3.22
N TYR A 404 -5.67 2.39 -2.09
CA TYR A 404 -5.09 3.74 -1.94
C TYR A 404 -3.60 3.72 -1.61
N LEU A 405 -2.98 2.54 -1.49
CA LEU A 405 -1.55 2.36 -1.25
C LEU A 405 -0.97 1.56 -2.42
N ARG A 406 -0.08 2.19 -3.19
CA ARG A 406 0.64 1.57 -4.32
C ARG A 406 2.13 1.54 -4.01
N ALA A 407 2.71 0.35 -3.96
CA ALA A 407 4.13 0.19 -3.66
C ALA A 407 5.01 0.83 -4.76
N LEU A 408 6.15 1.41 -4.35
CA LEU A 408 7.21 1.89 -5.24
C LEU A 408 8.44 1.02 -4.99
N PRO A 409 8.54 -0.16 -5.61
CA PRO A 409 9.66 -1.04 -5.34
C PRO A 409 10.94 -0.51 -6.01
N ALA A 410 12.08 -0.72 -5.37
CA ALA A 410 13.42 -0.37 -5.87
C ALA A 410 13.79 -1.06 -7.20
N SER A 411 13.07 -2.11 -7.57
CA SER A 411 13.18 -2.77 -8.87
C SER A 411 12.60 -1.95 -10.02
N GLY A 412 11.75 -0.97 -9.76
CA GLY A 412 11.19 -0.04 -10.76
C GLY A 412 9.95 -0.53 -11.49
N PHE A 413 9.44 0.34 -12.36
CA PHE A 413 8.26 0.12 -13.19
C PHE A 413 8.65 -0.13 -14.66
N TYR A 414 7.92 -1.01 -15.33
CA TYR A 414 8.22 -1.48 -16.68
C TYR A 414 6.97 -1.66 -17.52
N ASP A 415 7.14 -1.52 -18.83
CA ASP A 415 6.25 -2.08 -19.83
C ASP A 415 6.53 -3.59 -19.98
N MET A 416 5.80 -4.40 -19.22
CA MET A 416 5.90 -5.86 -19.22
C MET A 416 5.13 -6.49 -20.40
N TYR A 417 5.50 -7.71 -20.77
CA TYR A 417 4.72 -8.50 -21.73
C TYR A 417 4.69 -9.98 -21.36
N LEU A 418 3.62 -10.67 -21.77
CA LEU A 418 3.47 -12.10 -21.53
C LEU A 418 4.35 -12.91 -22.48
N ARG A 419 4.97 -13.96 -21.96
CA ARG A 419 5.57 -15.00 -22.81
C ARG A 419 4.45 -15.77 -23.53
N GLY A 420 4.72 -16.24 -24.75
CA GLY A 420 3.72 -16.93 -25.58
C GLY A 420 3.39 -18.37 -25.16
N ASP A 421 4.08 -18.89 -24.14
CA ASP A 421 3.99 -20.24 -23.60
C ASP A 421 3.85 -20.22 -22.07
N THR A 422 3.58 -21.38 -21.48
CA THR A 422 3.52 -21.55 -20.03
C THR A 422 4.70 -22.37 -19.52
N VAL A 423 5.10 -22.10 -18.28
CA VAL A 423 6.06 -22.89 -17.49
C VAL A 423 5.41 -23.33 -16.20
N ARG A 424 6.03 -24.31 -15.56
CA ARG A 424 5.72 -24.66 -14.19
C ARG A 424 6.38 -23.67 -13.24
N PHE A 425 5.57 -22.93 -12.50
CA PHE A 425 5.98 -22.21 -11.29
C PHE A 425 6.25 -23.25 -10.20
N GLU A 426 7.45 -23.29 -9.65
CA GLU A 426 7.82 -24.29 -8.64
C GLU A 426 7.86 -23.70 -7.23
N CYS A 427 8.00 -22.37 -7.06
CA CYS A 427 8.22 -21.78 -5.76
C CYS A 427 7.02 -21.92 -4.79
N LEU A 428 5.84 -21.39 -5.15
CA LEU A 428 4.63 -21.49 -4.30
C LEU A 428 3.52 -22.25 -5.01
N TRP A 429 3.01 -23.32 -4.40
CA TRP A 429 1.90 -24.13 -4.95
C TRP A 429 2.08 -24.49 -6.44
N PRO A 430 2.93 -25.48 -6.76
CA PRO A 430 3.38 -25.72 -8.12
C PRO A 430 2.27 -25.83 -9.15
N ALA A 431 2.31 -24.96 -10.16
CA ALA A 431 1.26 -24.85 -11.18
C ALA A 431 1.80 -24.23 -12.47
N ASN A 432 1.11 -24.47 -13.59
CA ASN A 432 1.46 -23.80 -14.84
C ASN A 432 1.11 -22.30 -14.76
N THR A 433 2.00 -21.45 -15.24
CA THR A 433 1.83 -20.00 -15.32
C THR A 433 2.48 -19.44 -16.57
N THR A 434 2.03 -18.27 -17.00
CA THR A 434 2.63 -17.53 -18.11
C THR A 434 3.67 -16.55 -17.55
N PRO A 435 4.95 -16.67 -17.89
CA PRO A 435 5.97 -15.75 -17.41
C PRO A 435 5.76 -14.33 -17.89
N LEU A 436 6.07 -13.37 -17.01
CA LEU A 436 6.21 -11.97 -17.39
C LEU A 436 7.63 -11.73 -17.90
N ILE A 437 7.75 -11.05 -19.04
CA ILE A 437 9.04 -10.63 -19.57
C ILE A 437 9.27 -9.18 -19.20
N VAL A 438 10.43 -8.92 -18.59
CA VAL A 438 10.89 -7.60 -18.19
C VAL A 438 12.22 -7.31 -18.86
N LYS A 439 12.36 -6.10 -19.41
CA LYS A 439 13.59 -5.65 -20.07
C LYS A 439 13.94 -4.25 -19.59
N ASP A 440 15.22 -4.01 -19.34
CA ASP A 440 15.69 -2.71 -18.85
C ASP A 440 15.37 -1.58 -19.84
N GLY A 441 15.53 -1.84 -21.14
CA GLY A 441 15.15 -0.90 -22.21
C GLY A 441 13.64 -0.64 -22.34
N LEU A 442 12.80 -1.31 -21.54
CA LEU A 442 11.36 -1.06 -21.43
C LEU A 442 10.97 -0.51 -20.05
N ALA A 443 11.93 0.08 -19.32
CA ALA A 443 11.63 0.90 -18.15
C ALA A 443 10.53 1.92 -18.51
N ASN A 444 9.54 2.02 -17.63
CA ASN A 444 8.44 2.98 -17.74
C ASN A 444 8.13 3.49 -16.32
N PRO A 445 9.00 4.35 -15.76
CA PRO A 445 8.89 4.86 -14.40
C PRO A 445 7.54 5.53 -14.07
N LEU A 446 6.89 6.21 -15.03
CA LEU A 446 5.74 7.07 -14.75
C LEU A 446 4.37 6.37 -14.88
N SER A 447 4.25 5.39 -15.77
CA SER A 447 2.97 4.69 -16.02
C SER A 447 3.08 3.17 -16.11
N GLY A 448 4.28 2.62 -15.91
CA GLY A 448 4.53 1.19 -15.95
C GLY A 448 3.93 0.43 -14.77
N ALA A 449 4.03 -0.89 -14.85
CA ALA A 449 3.67 -1.80 -13.77
C ALA A 449 4.92 -2.33 -13.05
N SER A 450 4.74 -2.80 -11.82
CA SER A 450 5.79 -3.50 -11.06
C SER A 450 5.36 -4.93 -10.75
N GLU A 451 6.30 -5.76 -10.29
CA GLU A 451 6.01 -7.12 -9.87
C GLU A 451 5.13 -7.23 -8.61
N LEU A 452 4.93 -6.13 -7.87
CA LEU A 452 4.04 -6.05 -6.71
C LEU A 452 2.60 -5.70 -7.09
N GLU A 453 2.28 -5.70 -8.38
CA GLU A 453 0.95 -5.47 -8.91
C GLU A 453 0.45 -6.71 -9.66
N ALA A 454 -0.86 -6.81 -9.87
CA ALA A 454 -1.42 -7.68 -10.90
C ALA A 454 -1.63 -6.86 -12.20
N PRO A 455 -0.62 -6.71 -13.08
CA PRO A 455 -0.75 -5.97 -14.33
C PRO A 455 -1.84 -6.57 -15.23
N LEU A 456 -2.49 -5.69 -16.01
CA LEU A 456 -3.56 -6.07 -16.93
C LEU A 456 -3.00 -6.34 -18.33
N PHE A 457 -3.41 -7.45 -18.92
CA PHE A 457 -3.08 -7.82 -20.31
C PHE A 457 -4.34 -8.23 -21.07
N ASP A 458 -4.49 -7.76 -22.31
CA ASP A 458 -5.60 -8.14 -23.18
C ASP A 458 -5.41 -9.57 -23.75
N THR A 459 -5.50 -10.57 -22.88
CA THR A 459 -5.34 -11.99 -23.24
C THR A 459 -6.54 -12.53 -24.02
N ARG A 460 -7.68 -11.82 -23.96
CA ARG A 460 -8.95 -12.24 -24.56
C ARG A 460 -9.19 -11.61 -25.92
N GLY A 461 -8.40 -10.61 -26.31
CA GLY A 461 -8.67 -9.81 -27.51
C GLY A 461 -9.95 -8.95 -27.37
N ALA A 462 -10.34 -8.58 -26.15
CA ALA A 462 -11.55 -7.78 -25.91
C ALA A 462 -11.25 -6.28 -26.05
N ASP A 463 -12.24 -5.44 -26.36
CA ASP A 463 -12.08 -3.96 -26.33
C ASP A 463 -12.12 -3.37 -24.91
N VAL A 464 -12.24 -4.22 -23.89
CA VAL A 464 -12.35 -3.83 -22.48
C VAL A 464 -11.54 -4.76 -21.59
N LEU A 465 -10.64 -4.17 -20.79
CA LEU A 465 -9.88 -4.85 -19.75
C LEU A 465 -10.71 -5.03 -18.48
N MET A 466 -10.59 -6.19 -17.84
CA MET A 466 -11.26 -6.53 -16.58
C MET A 466 -10.25 -7.14 -15.62
N ARG A 467 -10.07 -6.56 -14.43
CA ARG A 467 -9.17 -7.08 -13.38
C ARG A 467 -9.31 -8.58 -13.13
N SER A 468 -10.55 -9.07 -13.06
CA SER A 468 -10.84 -10.48 -12.77
C SER A 468 -10.52 -11.46 -13.91
N LYS A 469 -10.20 -10.97 -15.10
CA LYS A 469 -9.95 -11.78 -16.31
C LYS A 469 -8.60 -11.52 -16.95
N ASP A 470 -8.12 -10.30 -16.84
CA ASP A 470 -6.94 -9.79 -17.54
C ASP A 470 -5.78 -9.48 -16.58
N GLY A 471 -6.03 -9.48 -15.26
CA GLY A 471 -5.00 -9.31 -14.24
C GLY A 471 -4.17 -10.57 -14.07
N ILE A 472 -2.85 -10.43 -14.16
CA ILE A 472 -1.89 -11.53 -14.02
C ILE A 472 -1.04 -11.29 -12.78
N VAL A 473 -1.07 -12.22 -11.83
CA VAL A 473 -0.17 -12.21 -10.67
C VAL A 473 1.25 -12.61 -11.13
N PRO A 474 2.28 -11.76 -10.90
CA PRO A 474 3.67 -12.05 -11.25
C PRO A 474 4.25 -13.24 -10.46
N LYS A 475 4.09 -14.45 -10.98
CA LYS A 475 4.64 -15.67 -10.38
C LYS A 475 6.07 -15.95 -10.84
N VAL A 476 6.28 -15.90 -12.15
CA VAL A 476 7.57 -16.13 -12.82
C VAL A 476 7.90 -14.93 -13.68
N GLU A 477 9.14 -14.49 -13.59
CA GLU A 477 9.68 -13.38 -14.36
C GLU A 477 10.84 -13.87 -15.24
N VAL A 478 10.96 -13.33 -16.45
CA VAL A 478 12.18 -13.41 -17.25
C VAL A 478 12.72 -11.99 -17.43
N ARG A 479 13.70 -11.62 -16.62
CA ARG A 479 14.31 -10.28 -16.62
C ARG A 479 15.60 -10.28 -17.43
N ASN A 480 15.64 -9.54 -18.52
CA ASN A 480 16.80 -9.46 -19.43
C ASN A 480 17.34 -10.85 -19.85
N GLY A 481 16.44 -11.82 -20.02
CA GLY A 481 16.78 -13.21 -20.36
C GLY A 481 17.03 -14.13 -19.15
N ASN A 482 17.13 -13.60 -17.93
CA ASN A 482 17.30 -14.40 -16.72
C ASN A 482 15.95 -14.87 -16.19
N TYR A 483 15.80 -16.17 -16.00
CA TYR A 483 14.60 -16.80 -15.45
C TYR A 483 14.58 -16.71 -13.93
N ILE A 484 13.48 -16.22 -13.36
CA ILE A 484 13.29 -15.96 -11.94
C ILE A 484 11.96 -16.61 -11.50
N ASP A 485 12.05 -17.55 -10.55
CA ASP A 485 10.94 -18.28 -9.94
C ASP A 485 11.06 -18.16 -8.41
N GLU A 486 10.84 -16.93 -7.95
CA GLU A 486 11.07 -16.51 -6.55
C GLU A 486 9.84 -15.80 -5.97
N ALA A 487 8.67 -16.01 -6.59
CA ALA A 487 7.38 -15.52 -6.13
C ALA A 487 7.32 -14.01 -5.89
N MET A 488 7.91 -13.24 -6.80
CA MET A 488 8.14 -11.79 -6.76
C MET A 488 6.99 -10.94 -6.21
N PHE A 489 5.74 -11.28 -6.54
CA PHE A 489 4.55 -10.58 -6.05
C PHE A 489 4.39 -10.59 -4.52
N TYR A 490 4.93 -11.60 -3.84
CA TYR A 490 4.86 -11.77 -2.39
C TYR A 490 6.11 -11.27 -1.66
N GLY A 491 6.94 -10.47 -2.33
CA GLY A 491 8.11 -9.84 -1.73
C GLY A 491 9.44 -10.44 -2.18
N HIS A 492 10.43 -9.58 -2.40
CA HIS A 492 11.77 -9.97 -2.78
C HIS A 492 12.78 -8.86 -2.41
N ALA A 493 13.99 -9.22 -1.97
CA ALA A 493 15.00 -8.25 -1.51
C ALA A 493 15.32 -7.12 -2.51
N ARG A 494 15.32 -7.41 -3.82
CA ARG A 494 15.49 -6.41 -4.91
C ARG A 494 14.49 -5.24 -4.88
N GLN A 495 13.37 -5.39 -4.20
CA GLN A 495 12.32 -4.37 -4.10
C GLN A 495 12.64 -3.31 -3.06
N ILE A 496 13.70 -3.50 -2.28
CA ILE A 496 14.08 -2.68 -1.14
C ILE A 496 15.19 -1.72 -1.56
N PHE A 497 15.05 -0.43 -1.25
CA PHE A 497 16.09 0.55 -1.48
C PHE A 497 17.20 0.40 -0.44
N THR A 498 18.44 0.39 -0.89
CA THR A 498 19.62 0.23 -0.03
C THR A 498 20.73 1.15 -0.50
N VAL A 499 21.62 1.55 0.41
CA VAL A 499 22.75 2.46 0.11
C VAL A 499 23.70 1.88 -0.96
N ASN A 500 23.82 0.55 -1.00
CA ASN A 500 24.67 -0.17 -1.96
C ASN A 500 23.91 -0.68 -3.21
N GLY A 501 22.60 -0.43 -3.29
CA GLY A 501 21.74 -0.84 -4.39
C GLY A 501 21.10 0.37 -5.06
N ASN A 502 19.80 0.27 -5.37
CA ASN A 502 19.03 1.45 -5.73
C ASN A 502 18.85 2.31 -4.46
N ARG A 503 19.43 3.51 -4.48
CA ARG A 503 19.50 4.41 -3.32
C ARG A 503 18.78 5.73 -3.53
N GLU A 504 18.13 5.92 -4.67
CA GLU A 504 17.65 7.25 -5.06
C GLU A 504 16.26 7.20 -5.69
N LEU A 505 15.45 8.18 -5.33
CA LEU A 505 14.14 8.49 -5.90
C LEU A 505 14.20 9.94 -6.39
N GLY A 506 14.08 10.15 -7.70
CA GLY A 506 14.15 11.48 -8.31
C GLY A 506 13.60 11.50 -9.73
N LEU A 507 13.80 12.63 -10.42
CA LEU A 507 13.28 12.88 -11.76
C LEU A 507 13.81 11.87 -12.80
N GLY A 508 15.09 11.51 -12.68
CA GLY A 508 15.77 10.61 -13.59
C GLY A 508 15.73 9.13 -13.19
N THR A 509 15.08 8.73 -12.10
CA THR A 509 15.20 7.36 -11.54
C THR A 509 14.05 6.45 -11.94
N ASN A 510 14.24 5.14 -11.73
CA ASN A 510 13.17 4.15 -11.79
C ASN A 510 13.16 3.32 -10.49
N PRO A 511 12.14 3.47 -9.62
CA PRO A 511 10.95 4.30 -9.80
C PRO A 511 11.25 5.81 -9.65
N PRO A 512 10.40 6.69 -10.19
CA PRO A 512 10.58 8.14 -10.13
C PRO A 512 9.94 8.72 -8.85
N LEU A 513 10.30 9.96 -8.52
CA LEU A 513 9.59 10.75 -7.51
C LEU A 513 8.64 11.77 -8.19
N ALA A 514 7.43 11.29 -8.49
CA ALA A 514 6.33 12.05 -9.10
C ALA A 514 4.98 11.50 -8.62
N ASN A 515 3.90 12.26 -8.82
CA ASN A 515 2.56 11.72 -8.59
C ASN A 515 2.22 10.60 -9.60
N MET A 516 1.29 9.73 -9.24
CA MET A 516 0.85 8.60 -10.05
C MET A 516 -0.46 8.89 -10.77
N LEU A 517 -0.63 8.27 -11.94
CA LEU A 517 -1.92 8.23 -12.63
C LEU A 517 -2.92 7.40 -11.82
N THR A 518 -4.15 7.90 -11.70
CA THR A 518 -5.27 7.18 -11.08
C THR A 518 -6.41 7.01 -12.10
N LEU A 519 -7.15 5.91 -11.98
CA LEU A 519 -8.36 5.65 -12.75
C LEU A 519 -9.33 4.85 -11.89
N THR A 520 -10.23 5.56 -11.23
CA THR A 520 -11.20 4.94 -10.33
C THR A 520 -12.07 3.97 -11.11
N SER A 521 -11.99 2.68 -10.81
CA SER A 521 -12.63 1.65 -11.62
C SER A 521 -13.02 0.39 -10.85
N SER A 522 -13.99 -0.35 -11.38
CA SER A 522 -14.37 -1.70 -10.93
C SER A 522 -14.85 -2.54 -12.12
N SER A 523 -14.44 -3.82 -12.18
CA SER A 523 -14.97 -4.81 -13.15
C SER A 523 -15.11 -4.31 -14.60
N GLY A 524 -14.09 -3.64 -15.15
CA GLY A 524 -14.08 -3.14 -16.53
C GLY A 524 -14.90 -1.87 -16.78
N LYS A 525 -15.29 -1.15 -15.72
CA LYS A 525 -15.95 0.15 -15.79
C LYS A 525 -15.16 1.19 -15.02
N THR A 526 -15.08 2.39 -15.58
CA THR A 526 -14.51 3.56 -14.87
C THR A 526 -15.64 4.37 -14.23
N LYS A 527 -15.39 4.95 -13.06
CA LYS A 527 -16.36 5.78 -12.33
C LYS A 527 -16.43 7.20 -12.88
N TYR A 528 -15.27 7.80 -13.16
CA TYR A 528 -15.15 9.19 -13.59
C TYR A 528 -14.67 9.35 -15.04
N ASN A 529 -14.43 8.26 -15.77
CA ASN A 529 -13.91 8.28 -17.14
C ASN A 529 -12.62 9.11 -17.29
N GLY A 530 -11.75 9.10 -16.26
CA GLY A 530 -10.51 9.88 -16.23
C GLY A 530 -10.73 11.39 -16.07
N SER A 531 -11.94 11.83 -15.70
CA SER A 531 -12.16 13.20 -15.24
C SER A 531 -11.81 13.31 -13.75
N PRO A 532 -11.56 14.53 -13.23
CA PRO A 532 -11.39 14.73 -11.80
C PRO A 532 -12.51 14.03 -11.00
N PRO A 533 -12.18 13.34 -9.89
CA PRO A 533 -10.91 13.43 -9.16
C PRO A 533 -9.75 12.53 -9.66
N ASP A 534 -9.94 11.75 -10.72
CA ASP A 534 -8.83 10.94 -11.26
C ASP A 534 -7.66 11.84 -11.72
N ASN A 535 -6.45 11.53 -11.27
CA ASN A 535 -5.21 12.19 -11.68
C ASN A 535 -4.78 11.63 -13.04
N ARG A 536 -4.90 12.42 -14.11
CA ARG A 536 -4.54 12.01 -15.47
C ARG A 536 -3.30 12.71 -16.02
N VAL A 537 -2.63 13.49 -15.17
CA VAL A 537 -1.39 14.21 -15.45
C VAL A 537 -0.32 13.74 -14.46
N VAL A 538 0.86 13.43 -14.96
CA VAL A 538 2.06 13.22 -14.15
C VAL A 538 2.85 14.53 -14.11
N HIS A 539 3.04 15.06 -12.92
CA HIS A 539 3.79 16.28 -12.65
C HIS A 539 5.22 15.89 -12.28
N LEU A 540 6.16 16.26 -13.14
CA LEU A 540 7.58 16.09 -12.90
C LEU A 540 8.05 17.15 -11.89
N THR A 541 8.86 16.73 -10.94
CA THR A 541 9.31 17.58 -9.83
C THR A 541 10.84 17.50 -9.68
N GLY A 542 11.44 18.55 -9.14
CA GLY A 542 12.84 18.51 -8.67
C GLY A 542 13.01 17.86 -7.30
N ILE A 543 11.95 17.26 -6.74
CA ILE A 543 12.02 16.60 -5.45
C ILE A 543 12.84 15.32 -5.59
N ASN A 544 13.77 15.14 -4.67
CA ASN A 544 14.70 14.02 -4.67
C ASN A 544 14.89 13.49 -3.24
N VAL A 545 15.00 12.18 -3.12
CA VAL A 545 15.37 11.49 -1.89
C VAL A 545 16.52 10.54 -2.18
N GLU A 546 17.65 10.75 -1.53
CA GLU A 546 18.84 9.90 -1.63
C GLU A 546 19.16 9.24 -0.28
N LEU A 547 19.35 7.92 -0.28
CA LEU A 547 19.89 7.16 0.84
C LEU A 547 21.41 7.32 0.86
N THR A 548 21.93 8.10 1.80
CA THR A 548 23.35 8.49 1.85
C THR A 548 24.18 7.59 2.76
N GLU A 549 23.58 7.01 3.80
CA GLU A 549 24.26 6.18 4.78
C GLU A 549 23.29 5.19 5.44
N GLN A 550 23.78 3.98 5.75
CA GLN A 550 23.16 3.06 6.69
C GLN A 550 24.11 2.93 7.89
N ARG A 551 23.62 3.36 9.05
CA ARG A 551 24.39 3.36 10.30
C ARG A 551 24.48 1.95 10.87
N THR A 552 25.44 1.76 11.80
CA THR A 552 25.67 0.46 12.46
C THR A 552 24.48 -0.06 13.27
N ASP A 553 23.59 0.83 13.72
CA ASP A 553 22.35 0.49 14.41
C ASP A 553 21.17 0.18 13.47
N GLY A 554 21.42 0.19 12.15
CA GLY A 554 20.40 -0.05 11.12
C GLY A 554 19.66 1.21 10.65
N SER A 555 19.84 2.36 11.31
CA SER A 555 19.22 3.62 10.89
C SER A 555 19.69 4.05 9.51
N ILE A 556 18.80 4.64 8.71
CA ILE A 556 19.13 5.12 7.35
C ILE A 556 19.07 6.63 7.31
N VAL A 557 20.11 7.24 6.75
CA VAL A 557 20.23 8.68 6.52
C VAL A 557 19.74 9.01 5.11
N LEU A 558 18.72 9.84 5.04
CA LEU A 558 18.07 10.33 3.83
C LEU A 558 18.38 11.81 3.61
N GLN A 559 18.77 12.17 2.41
CA GLN A 559 18.86 13.55 1.96
C GLN A 559 17.64 13.87 1.09
N VAL A 560 16.80 14.81 1.55
CA VAL A 560 15.65 15.31 0.79
C VAL A 560 16.01 16.66 0.16
N ARG A 561 15.73 16.84 -1.13
CA ARG A 561 15.97 18.07 -1.89
C ARG A 561 14.76 18.40 -2.77
N ASN A 562 14.70 19.60 -3.33
CA ASN A 562 13.64 20.06 -4.22
C ASN A 562 14.14 20.77 -5.50
N ASP A 563 15.45 20.75 -5.72
CA ASP A 563 16.19 21.45 -6.78
C ASP A 563 16.94 20.49 -7.71
N MET A 564 16.70 19.18 -7.60
CA MET A 564 17.40 18.16 -8.38
C MET A 564 16.71 17.93 -9.72
N THR A 565 17.16 18.65 -10.74
CA THR A 565 16.61 18.58 -12.12
C THR A 565 17.53 17.89 -13.12
N LEU A 566 18.67 17.37 -12.65
CA LEU A 566 19.62 16.59 -13.44
C LEU A 566 19.07 15.19 -13.73
N VAL A 567 19.13 14.79 -15.00
CA VAL A 567 18.90 13.42 -15.46
C VAL A 567 20.24 12.89 -15.99
N ASP A 568 20.87 12.02 -15.21
CA ASP A 568 22.21 11.49 -15.45
C ASP A 568 22.23 10.02 -15.92
N GLN A 569 21.06 9.52 -16.33
CA GLN A 569 20.85 8.19 -16.89
C GLN A 569 19.80 8.23 -18.01
N ASP A 570 19.74 7.15 -18.80
CA ASP A 570 18.73 7.02 -19.85
C ASP A 570 17.35 6.77 -19.22
N VAL A 571 16.38 7.59 -19.58
CA VAL A 571 15.00 7.48 -19.08
C VAL A 571 13.99 7.50 -20.21
N ARG A 572 12.92 6.74 -20.01
CA ARG A 572 11.77 6.70 -20.91
C ARG A 572 10.54 7.12 -20.13
N TRP A 573 9.92 8.21 -20.54
CA TRP A 573 8.75 8.78 -19.91
C TRP A 573 7.52 8.49 -20.77
N CYS A 574 6.57 7.77 -20.16
CA CYS A 574 5.29 7.44 -20.76
C CYS A 574 4.17 7.81 -19.82
N GLY A 575 3.05 8.29 -20.36
CA GLY A 575 1.86 8.62 -19.60
C GLY A 575 0.75 9.16 -20.51
N ASP A 576 -0.42 9.43 -19.95
CA ASP A 576 -1.48 10.11 -20.69
C ASP A 576 -1.08 11.57 -20.98
N SER A 577 -0.67 12.28 -19.92
CA SER A 577 -0.14 13.62 -19.96
C SER A 577 0.98 13.74 -18.92
N ILE A 578 2.05 14.43 -19.27
CA ILE A 578 3.20 14.70 -18.41
C ILE A 578 3.48 16.20 -18.46
N VAL A 579 3.71 16.83 -17.31
CA VAL A 579 4.03 18.25 -17.21
C VAL A 579 5.37 18.41 -16.50
N LEU A 580 6.28 19.14 -17.13
CA LEU A 580 7.50 19.63 -16.52
C LEU A 580 7.27 21.08 -16.06
N HIS A 581 7.39 21.30 -14.75
CA HIS A 581 7.17 22.61 -14.14
C HIS A 581 8.42 23.47 -14.14
N THR A 582 8.21 24.79 -14.12
CA THR A 582 9.28 25.74 -13.81
C THR A 582 9.73 25.53 -12.35
N PRO A 583 11.04 25.43 -12.09
CA PRO A 583 11.55 25.22 -10.74
C PRO A 583 11.27 26.42 -9.83
N VAL A 584 11.30 26.20 -8.52
CA VAL A 584 11.11 27.26 -7.51
C VAL A 584 12.17 28.36 -7.65
N ASP A 585 13.43 27.98 -7.88
CA ASP A 585 14.47 28.90 -8.31
C ASP A 585 14.51 28.96 -9.84
N THR A 586 13.96 30.03 -10.40
CA THR A 586 13.87 30.26 -11.85
C THR A 586 15.23 30.46 -12.53
N ASN A 587 16.33 30.55 -11.78
CA ASN A 587 17.68 30.55 -12.35
C ASN A 587 18.19 29.14 -12.67
N ASN A 588 17.52 28.10 -12.14
CA ASN A 588 17.86 26.72 -12.44
C ASN A 588 17.10 26.22 -13.67
N TYR A 589 17.68 25.21 -14.32
CA TYR A 589 16.99 24.46 -15.35
C TYR A 589 15.84 23.65 -14.72
N ALA A 590 14.68 23.66 -15.36
CA ALA A 590 13.58 22.74 -15.07
C ALA A 590 13.96 21.29 -15.38
N LEU A 591 14.79 21.10 -16.41
CA LEU A 591 15.36 19.81 -16.80
C LEU A 591 16.77 20.02 -17.34
N HIS A 592 17.72 19.26 -16.83
CA HIS A 592 19.08 19.17 -17.36
C HIS A 592 19.36 17.71 -17.73
N ILE A 593 19.47 17.42 -19.03
CA ILE A 593 19.87 16.11 -19.53
C ILE A 593 21.40 16.07 -19.64
N ALA A 594 22.03 15.22 -18.83
CA ALA A 594 23.49 15.14 -18.73
C ALA A 594 24.14 14.60 -20.02
N GLU A 595 25.45 14.87 -20.17
CA GLU A 595 26.25 14.44 -21.32
C GLU A 595 26.05 12.95 -21.65
N GLY A 596 25.73 12.66 -22.92
CA GLY A 596 25.58 11.29 -23.42
C GLY A 596 24.37 10.52 -22.89
N ARG A 597 23.42 11.18 -22.22
CA ARG A 597 22.17 10.58 -21.70
C ARG A 597 20.97 10.92 -22.56
N SER A 598 19.92 10.10 -22.44
CA SER A 598 18.71 10.26 -23.22
C SER A 598 17.44 10.34 -22.36
N VAL A 599 16.56 11.27 -22.73
CA VAL A 599 15.16 11.30 -22.30
C VAL A 599 14.30 10.96 -23.52
N THR A 600 13.54 9.88 -23.43
CA THR A 600 12.61 9.48 -24.49
C THR A 600 11.17 9.66 -24.03
N ILE A 601 10.40 10.49 -24.73
CA ILE A 601 8.96 10.61 -24.57
C ILE A 601 8.30 9.58 -25.48
N ASP A 602 7.63 8.59 -24.90
CA ASP A 602 7.07 7.47 -25.66
C ASP A 602 5.70 7.04 -25.15
N ARG A 603 4.99 6.27 -25.96
CA ARG A 603 3.69 5.70 -25.61
C ARG A 603 3.85 4.49 -24.68
N SER A 604 3.11 4.49 -23.57
CA SER A 604 3.07 3.36 -22.64
C SER A 604 2.51 2.10 -23.30
N ARG A 605 3.11 0.94 -23.04
CA ARG A 605 2.51 -0.37 -23.33
C ARG A 605 1.71 -0.89 -22.15
N THR A 606 2.01 -0.41 -20.95
CA THR A 606 1.20 -0.62 -19.77
C THR A 606 -0.13 0.13 -19.94
N PRO A 607 -1.28 -0.54 -19.73
CA PRO A 607 -2.57 0.12 -19.81
C PRO A 607 -2.62 1.36 -18.92
N THR A 608 -3.16 2.46 -19.44
CA THR A 608 -3.58 3.63 -18.66
C THR A 608 -5.09 3.87 -18.75
N ARG A 609 -5.81 3.17 -19.64
CA ARG A 609 -7.28 3.15 -19.76
C ARG A 609 -7.82 1.72 -19.87
N ILE A 610 -9.11 1.55 -19.56
CA ILE A 610 -9.76 0.23 -19.53
C ILE A 610 -10.40 -0.17 -20.86
N ALA A 611 -10.86 0.78 -21.65
CA ALA A 611 -11.66 0.53 -22.85
C ALA A 611 -11.14 1.30 -24.07
N ASP A 612 -11.67 0.96 -25.23
CA ASP A 612 -11.46 1.62 -26.52
C ASP A 612 -9.97 1.69 -26.91
N PRO A 613 -9.28 0.55 -27.04
CA PRO A 613 -7.86 0.54 -27.37
C PRO A 613 -7.63 1.07 -28.79
N ASP A 614 -6.48 1.74 -28.98
CA ASP A 614 -6.05 2.10 -30.33
C ASP A 614 -5.31 0.91 -30.94
N THR A 615 -5.40 0.76 -32.26
CA THR A 615 -4.58 -0.21 -32.98
C THR A 615 -3.56 0.52 -33.85
N VAL A 616 -2.28 0.28 -33.61
CA VAL A 616 -1.17 0.83 -34.39
C VAL A 616 -0.28 -0.32 -34.84
N ARG A 617 -0.12 -0.48 -36.17
CA ARG A 617 0.71 -1.55 -36.77
C ARG A 617 0.37 -2.96 -36.21
N ASN A 618 -0.92 -3.26 -36.06
CA ASN A 618 -1.47 -4.50 -35.50
C ASN A 618 -1.21 -4.74 -34.00
N GLU A 619 -0.67 -3.76 -33.27
CA GLU A 619 -0.54 -3.79 -31.82
C GLU A 619 -1.66 -2.95 -31.17
N ARG A 620 -2.29 -3.49 -30.13
CA ARG A 620 -3.39 -2.84 -29.40
C ARG A 620 -2.85 -2.13 -28.17
N PHE A 621 -3.25 -0.86 -28.00
CA PHE A 621 -2.79 -0.01 -26.92
C PHE A 621 -3.97 0.48 -26.08
N PHE A 622 -4.01 -0.01 -24.85
CA PHE A 622 -4.87 0.49 -23.77
C PHE A 622 -4.25 1.69 -23.05
N SER A 623 -3.52 2.52 -23.79
CA SER A 623 -2.91 3.75 -23.32
C SER A 623 -3.18 4.86 -24.33
N LYS A 624 -3.12 6.12 -23.91
CA LYS A 624 -3.07 7.23 -24.87
C LYS A 624 -1.65 7.41 -25.39
N ARG A 625 -1.51 8.07 -26.54
CA ARG A 625 -0.23 8.64 -26.95
C ARG A 625 0.16 9.69 -25.92
N THR A 626 1.45 9.77 -25.57
CA THR A 626 1.88 10.66 -24.51
C THR A 626 1.90 12.11 -24.97
N THR A 627 1.27 12.98 -24.19
CA THR A 627 1.45 14.42 -24.30
C THR A 627 2.43 14.87 -23.22
N PHE A 628 3.56 15.45 -23.61
CA PHE A 628 4.53 16.05 -22.71
C PHE A 628 4.48 17.57 -22.85
N VAL A 629 4.34 18.29 -21.75
CA VAL A 629 4.26 19.76 -21.73
C VAL A 629 5.41 20.31 -20.90
N ILE A 630 6.21 21.20 -21.50
CA ILE A 630 7.17 22.03 -20.78
C ILE A 630 6.45 23.35 -20.47
N GLU A 631 6.19 23.60 -19.19
CA GLU A 631 5.38 24.72 -18.72
C GLU A 631 6.02 26.08 -19.04
N SER A 632 5.18 27.10 -19.22
CA SER A 632 5.63 28.46 -19.56
C SER A 632 6.74 28.99 -18.65
N GLY A 633 7.76 29.56 -19.28
CA GLY A 633 8.93 30.12 -18.59
C GLY A 633 9.97 29.10 -18.14
N ALA A 634 9.75 27.80 -18.35
CA ALA A 634 10.72 26.78 -17.99
C ALA A 634 11.95 26.81 -18.92
N HIS A 635 13.11 26.49 -18.34
CA HIS A 635 14.40 26.42 -19.05
C HIS A 635 14.91 24.99 -19.06
N VAL A 636 15.20 24.43 -20.23
CA VAL A 636 15.73 23.08 -20.42
C VAL A 636 17.12 23.14 -21.03
N LEU A 637 18.05 22.37 -20.47
CA LEU A 637 19.39 22.14 -21.02
C LEU A 637 19.51 20.70 -21.51
N ILE A 638 19.96 20.53 -22.75
CA ILE A 638 20.35 19.25 -23.33
C ILE A 638 21.85 19.32 -23.64
N ASP A 639 22.64 18.60 -22.84
CA ASP A 639 24.09 18.71 -22.89
C ASP A 639 24.71 17.96 -24.09
N ASP A 640 26.03 18.02 -24.24
CA ASP A 640 26.73 17.42 -25.37
C ASP A 640 26.45 15.92 -25.46
N ASN A 641 26.23 15.44 -26.69
CA ASN A 641 25.87 14.06 -26.99
C ASN A 641 24.59 13.54 -26.31
N ALA A 642 23.89 14.38 -25.54
CA ALA A 642 22.62 14.03 -24.91
C ALA A 642 21.46 14.11 -25.90
N GLU A 643 20.34 13.47 -25.59
CA GLU A 643 19.21 13.36 -26.50
C GLU A 643 17.85 13.53 -25.80
N LEU A 644 17.03 14.45 -26.30
CA LEU A 644 15.59 14.45 -26.06
C LEU A 644 14.88 13.94 -27.31
N ASN A 645 14.21 12.80 -27.20
CA ASN A 645 13.57 12.13 -28.33
C ASN A 645 12.06 11.96 -28.08
N VAL A 646 11.23 12.26 -29.08
CA VAL A 646 9.77 12.11 -29.02
C VAL A 646 9.33 11.02 -30.02
N THR A 647 8.77 9.93 -29.50
CA THR A 647 8.42 8.72 -30.28
C THR A 647 7.03 8.19 -29.99
N GLY A 648 6.60 7.18 -30.75
CA GLY A 648 5.38 6.42 -30.44
C GLY A 648 4.09 7.18 -30.74
N GLY A 649 4.18 8.20 -31.59
CA GLY A 649 3.09 9.12 -31.89
C GLY A 649 2.87 10.18 -30.81
N SER A 650 3.79 10.32 -29.87
CA SER A 650 3.72 11.28 -28.76
C SER A 650 3.88 12.71 -29.24
N VAL A 651 3.47 13.66 -28.41
CA VAL A 651 3.54 15.09 -28.71
C VAL A 651 4.20 15.82 -27.56
N LEU A 652 5.20 16.64 -27.89
CA LEU A 652 5.83 17.58 -26.97
C LEU A 652 5.32 18.99 -27.23
N HIS A 653 4.79 19.65 -26.21
CA HIS A 653 4.39 21.06 -26.22
C HIS A 653 5.42 21.89 -25.45
N VAL A 654 6.02 22.86 -26.12
CA VAL A 654 6.93 23.83 -25.54
C VAL A 654 6.18 25.15 -25.42
N MET A 655 5.77 25.51 -24.20
CA MET A 655 4.83 26.61 -23.96
C MET A 655 5.49 27.99 -24.09
N PRO A 656 4.72 29.09 -24.17
CA PRO A 656 5.28 30.44 -24.29
C PRO A 656 6.29 30.77 -23.19
N GLY A 657 7.33 31.51 -23.53
CA GLY A 657 8.43 31.90 -22.63
C GLY A 657 9.45 30.80 -22.33
N CYS A 658 9.24 29.57 -22.80
CA CYS A 658 10.20 28.49 -22.58
C CYS A 658 11.47 28.67 -23.41
N VAL A 659 12.60 28.19 -22.85
CA VAL A 659 13.88 28.12 -23.55
C VAL A 659 14.40 26.69 -23.50
N ILE A 660 14.77 26.14 -24.66
CA ILE A 660 15.50 24.88 -24.79
C ILE A 660 16.88 25.18 -25.35
N ASP A 661 17.93 24.97 -24.55
CA ASP A 661 19.32 25.13 -24.96
C ASP A 661 19.94 23.78 -25.34
N LEU A 662 20.49 23.71 -26.55
CA LEU A 662 21.20 22.55 -27.07
C LEU A 662 22.71 22.83 -27.08
N SER A 663 23.49 22.00 -26.39
CA SER A 663 24.94 21.96 -26.58
C SER A 663 25.29 21.52 -28.01
N ALA A 664 26.54 21.68 -28.44
CA ALA A 664 26.94 21.60 -29.85
C ALA A 664 26.68 20.23 -30.50
N SER A 665 26.77 19.14 -29.73
CA SER A 665 26.49 17.78 -30.22
C SER A 665 25.20 17.16 -29.66
N ALA A 666 24.41 17.94 -28.93
CA ALA A 666 23.10 17.52 -28.42
C ALA A 666 22.12 17.17 -29.55
N LYS A 667 21.15 16.31 -29.25
CA LYS A 667 20.08 15.93 -30.17
C LYS A 667 18.72 16.26 -29.59
N PHE A 668 17.90 16.91 -30.40
CA PHE A 668 16.49 17.12 -30.11
C PHE A 668 15.69 16.70 -31.32
N SER A 669 14.92 15.62 -31.20
CA SER A 669 14.32 14.97 -32.37
C SER A 669 12.95 14.35 -32.08
N SER A 670 12.22 14.08 -33.17
CA SER A 670 11.01 13.27 -33.13
C SER A 670 10.98 12.27 -34.29
N ASP A 671 10.29 11.14 -34.07
CA ASP A 671 9.97 10.21 -35.14
C ASP A 671 8.90 10.77 -36.10
N LYS A 672 8.62 10.04 -37.18
CA LYS A 672 7.70 10.47 -38.24
C LYS A 672 6.23 10.57 -37.80
N ASP A 673 5.85 9.86 -36.73
CA ASP A 673 4.47 9.76 -36.27
C ASP A 673 4.23 10.72 -35.08
N SER A 674 5.30 11.31 -34.54
CA SER A 674 5.36 12.16 -33.35
C SER A 674 5.62 13.64 -33.69
N ARG A 675 5.35 14.54 -32.75
CA ARG A 675 5.40 16.00 -33.01
C ARG A 675 6.01 16.79 -31.87
N ILE A 676 6.68 17.89 -32.25
CA ILE A 676 7.11 18.95 -31.34
C ILE A 676 6.37 20.24 -31.71
N VAL A 677 5.68 20.85 -30.75
CA VAL A 677 4.86 22.04 -30.95
C VAL A 677 5.43 23.19 -30.12
N LEU A 678 5.94 24.22 -30.80
CA LEU A 678 6.45 25.43 -30.17
C LEU A 678 5.31 26.47 -30.12
N HIS A 679 4.92 26.93 -28.93
CA HIS A 679 3.82 27.87 -28.75
C HIS A 679 4.35 29.30 -28.55
N GLY A 680 3.71 30.27 -29.20
CA GLY A 680 3.99 31.70 -29.02
C GLY A 680 5.46 32.04 -29.23
N ASP A 681 6.09 32.56 -28.17
CA ASP A 681 7.48 33.03 -28.13
C ASP A 681 8.47 31.98 -27.60
N ALA A 682 8.09 30.70 -27.48
CA ALA A 682 9.02 29.62 -27.12
C ALA A 682 10.29 29.61 -28.00
N ILE A 683 11.45 29.34 -27.40
CA ILE A 683 12.77 29.43 -28.06
C ILE A 683 13.49 28.08 -27.98
N VAL A 684 14.10 27.68 -29.10
CA VAL A 684 15.08 26.57 -29.14
C VAL A 684 16.40 27.16 -29.65
N ASN A 685 17.43 27.12 -28.81
CA ASN A 685 18.78 27.58 -29.14
C ASN A 685 19.65 26.38 -29.50
N GLY A 686 20.34 26.46 -30.64
CA GLY A 686 21.26 25.43 -31.07
C GLY A 686 21.98 25.83 -32.36
N THR A 687 22.83 24.95 -32.86
CA THR A 687 23.51 25.12 -34.14
C THR A 687 22.50 25.18 -35.30
N ALA A 688 22.86 25.86 -36.39
CA ALA A 688 22.01 25.91 -37.60
C ALA A 688 21.65 24.52 -38.14
N LYS A 689 22.52 23.52 -37.92
CA LYS A 689 22.25 22.12 -38.29
C LYS A 689 21.14 21.52 -37.41
N GLN A 690 21.24 21.63 -36.08
CA GLN A 690 20.24 21.12 -35.15
C GLN A 690 18.86 21.73 -35.43
N LEU A 691 18.77 23.05 -35.63
CA LEU A 691 17.51 23.72 -35.93
C LEU A 691 16.92 23.29 -37.28
N LYS A 692 17.76 23.06 -38.29
CA LYS A 692 17.33 22.53 -39.59
C LYS A 692 16.81 21.10 -39.48
N ASP A 693 17.48 20.27 -38.70
CA ASP A 693 17.10 18.86 -38.49
C ASP A 693 15.77 18.76 -37.72
N LEU A 694 15.53 19.64 -36.75
CA LEU A 694 14.26 19.75 -36.01
C LEU A 694 13.08 20.10 -36.94
N CYS A 695 13.28 21.04 -37.88
CA CYS A 695 12.24 21.48 -38.83
C CYS A 695 12.01 20.50 -40.00
N LYS A 696 12.81 19.44 -40.12
CA LYS A 696 12.76 18.54 -41.27
C LYS A 696 11.43 17.77 -41.28
N GLU A 697 10.78 17.70 -42.43
CA GLU A 697 9.56 16.89 -42.67
C GLU A 697 8.35 17.27 -41.78
N GLY A 698 8.25 18.52 -41.30
CA GLY A 698 7.09 18.99 -40.52
C GLY A 698 6.99 18.36 -39.12
N ARG A 699 8.13 17.88 -38.60
CA ARG A 699 8.25 17.24 -37.28
C ARG A 699 8.16 18.23 -36.12
N SER A 700 8.51 19.49 -36.39
CA SER A 700 8.21 20.62 -35.51
C SER A 700 7.25 21.59 -36.17
N GLU A 701 6.26 22.09 -35.42
CA GLU A 701 5.38 23.18 -35.85
C GLU A 701 5.37 24.31 -34.83
N ARG A 702 5.29 25.56 -35.31
CA ARG A 702 5.11 26.74 -34.44
C ARG A 702 3.65 27.18 -34.52
N VAL A 703 3.02 27.31 -33.36
CA VAL A 703 1.63 27.79 -33.20
C VAL A 703 1.67 29.19 -32.58
N PRO A 704 0.90 30.16 -33.09
CA PRO A 704 0.88 31.54 -32.58
C PRO A 704 0.57 31.66 -31.09
#